data_AF-D0TLW3-F1
#
_entry.id   AF-D0TLW3-F1
#
_cell.length_a   1.000
_cell.length_b   1.000
_cell.length_c   1.000
_cell.angle_alpha   90.00
_cell.angle_beta   90.00
_cell.angle_gamma   90.00
#
_symmetry.space_group_name_H-M   'P 1'
#
loop_
_entity.id
_entity.type
_entity.pdbx_description
1 polymer ?
#
loop_
_entity_poly.entity_id
_entity_poly.type
_entity_poly.pdbx_seq_one_letter_code
_entity_poly.pdbx_strand_id
1 'polypeptide(L)'
;MDALDIKLNEAFPGKVVRKDLLHEIKRAVNVPSFVLEFLLSRYCASEDPEEIEEGKKAVLQTIEKCYVRPDESNKAQAIVEQKKRHKFIDKIHVKYVEREKRYWAEMENFASKRIAINPNFYQENEKLLESGIWAEVTLAYNEIQEDDYAFFIEDLRPIQIAHFDEQKFFKGREHFTTDEWIDVLIRSIGINPDWLAERSRKLLGDKNGRRLKFHILSRFLPLVQSNYNSIELGGRSTGKSYFYSEFSPYSTLLSGGQASTATLLYNNQRKQVGAVGFWDNVAFDEVAKMKIKDADTVQIMKDYMANGRFSRGREVTGYASFSFVGNFDLNIPRIVNSYDHDLLVTLPEAFDLAVIDRIYNYIPGWEIPKIDDSAYNNNFGLITDYMSEALHYLFVHDSDYVGVVNSRLKKGDNIEGRDNKALQKTVSGFIKLLFPTGQPTDEEFDEIVEYAIEGRRRVKEQLNKRKPDEEYARINMSYINKDGNKVVVYCPESKYSEATQNPRKDLNVEVLTKPIVEEVKPVVDQSIVLPIHSAIAPIVDSSPKEKTIDIQYGDIGYGYDDLFAEYLKGASIVMLEEPYLGNGFQIVNLVRFIELLVKIGDCKAFRLITKPGETPEESASISDNLKRIKETLGEMDGNIMSFEYEFDENSHDRYIRTSNNWDITLGRGLHFYQNMNPNKDSRNFFQMGTYDLSLRPCLKARFTFMKRDAQE
;
A
#
# COMPACT_ATOMS: atom_id res chain seq x y z
N MET A 1 -3.49 -11.47 -28.23
CA MET A 1 -3.29 -12.34 -27.05
C MET A 1 -1.83 -12.72 -26.98
N ASP A 2 -1.26 -12.72 -25.79
CA ASP A 2 0.09 -13.27 -25.57
C ASP A 2 0.04 -14.78 -25.27
N ALA A 3 1.20 -15.41 -25.05
CA ALA A 3 1.27 -16.84 -24.77
C ALA A 3 0.54 -17.24 -23.47
N LEU A 4 0.53 -16.36 -22.46
CA LEU A 4 -0.11 -16.62 -21.18
C LEU A 4 -1.65 -16.52 -21.31
N ASP A 5 -2.16 -15.62 -22.14
CA ASP A 5 -3.58 -15.50 -22.46
C ASP A 5 -4.14 -16.79 -23.09
N ILE A 6 -3.41 -17.36 -24.05
CA ILE A 6 -3.80 -18.62 -24.73
C ILE A 6 -3.88 -19.74 -23.69
N LYS A 7 -2.81 -19.90 -22.90
CA LYS A 7 -2.70 -20.92 -21.86
C LYS A 7 -3.78 -20.80 -20.78
N LEU A 8 -4.11 -19.56 -20.39
CA LEU A 8 -5.20 -19.26 -19.46
C LEU A 8 -6.55 -19.70 -20.01
N ASN A 9 -6.86 -19.39 -21.27
CA ASN A 9 -8.13 -19.78 -21.90
C ASN A 9 -8.24 -21.30 -22.07
N GLU A 10 -7.14 -21.99 -22.38
CA GLU A 10 -7.10 -23.45 -22.49
C GLU A 10 -7.26 -24.16 -21.14
N ALA A 11 -6.54 -23.69 -20.11
CA ALA A 11 -6.55 -24.31 -18.79
C ALA A 11 -7.82 -23.98 -17.97
N PHE A 12 -8.42 -22.82 -18.20
CA PHE A 12 -9.56 -22.31 -17.44
C PHE A 12 -10.71 -21.82 -18.35
N PRO A 13 -11.27 -22.70 -19.20
CA PRO A 13 -12.29 -22.32 -20.17
C PRO A 13 -13.54 -21.77 -19.48
N GLY A 14 -13.96 -20.56 -19.88
CA GLY A 14 -15.12 -19.86 -19.29
C GLY A 14 -14.89 -19.37 -17.85
N LYS A 15 -13.65 -19.38 -17.36
CA LYS A 15 -13.27 -18.89 -16.01
C LYS A 15 -12.26 -17.74 -16.06
N VAL A 16 -12.02 -17.19 -17.24
CA VAL A 16 -11.12 -16.06 -17.50
C VAL A 16 -11.89 -14.92 -18.15
N VAL A 17 -11.42 -13.70 -17.93
CA VAL A 17 -12.03 -12.48 -18.46
C VAL A 17 -10.95 -11.47 -18.83
N ARG A 18 -11.23 -10.69 -19.87
CA ARG A 18 -10.47 -9.52 -20.29
C ARG A 18 -10.54 -8.41 -19.22
N LYS A 19 -9.42 -8.12 -18.55
CA LYS A 19 -9.38 -7.16 -17.42
C LYS A 19 -9.40 -5.69 -17.87
N ASP A 20 -8.95 -5.38 -19.08
CA ASP A 20 -9.11 -4.05 -19.70
C ASP A 20 -10.58 -3.62 -19.79
N LEU A 21 -11.46 -4.52 -20.24
CA LEU A 21 -12.88 -4.23 -20.40
C LEU A 21 -13.57 -3.90 -19.07
N LEU A 22 -13.15 -4.59 -18.01
CA LEU A 22 -13.60 -4.31 -16.65
C LEU A 22 -13.22 -2.89 -16.23
N HIS A 23 -11.95 -2.50 -16.42
CA HIS A 23 -11.47 -1.17 -16.05
C HIS A 23 -12.19 -0.06 -16.81
N GLU A 24 -12.47 -0.27 -18.09
CA GLU A 24 -13.22 0.67 -18.93
C GLU A 24 -14.66 0.84 -18.41
N ILE A 25 -15.38 -0.27 -18.18
CA ILE A 25 -16.79 -0.22 -17.73
C ILE A 25 -16.89 0.33 -16.30
N LYS A 26 -15.98 -0.04 -15.39
CA LYS A 26 -16.00 0.43 -13.99
C LYS A 26 -15.88 1.96 -13.87
N ARG A 27 -15.25 2.64 -14.85
CA ARG A 27 -15.23 4.11 -14.92
C ARG A 27 -16.62 4.71 -15.20
N ALA A 28 -17.51 3.96 -15.85
CA ALA A 28 -18.85 4.41 -16.22
C ALA A 28 -19.94 4.01 -15.19
N VAL A 29 -19.79 2.88 -14.49
CA VAL A 29 -20.81 2.33 -13.59
C VAL A 29 -20.27 1.98 -12.20
N ASN A 30 -21.04 2.31 -11.16
CA ASN A 30 -20.72 2.00 -9.77
C ASN A 30 -21.37 0.68 -9.33
N VAL A 31 -20.85 -0.44 -9.85
CA VAL A 31 -21.29 -1.81 -9.56
C VAL A 31 -20.07 -2.62 -9.09
N PRO A 32 -20.19 -3.58 -8.14
CA PRO A 32 -19.04 -4.38 -7.70
C PRO A 32 -18.31 -5.08 -8.85
N SER A 33 -16.98 -5.13 -8.77
CA SER A 33 -16.14 -5.56 -9.90
C SER A 33 -16.41 -7.01 -10.33
N PHE A 34 -16.64 -7.92 -9.38
CA PHE A 34 -16.99 -9.32 -9.69
C PHE A 34 -18.33 -9.49 -10.44
N VAL A 35 -19.32 -8.61 -10.20
CA VAL A 35 -20.59 -8.62 -10.95
C VAL A 35 -20.35 -8.22 -12.40
N LEU A 36 -19.52 -7.19 -12.62
CA LEU A 36 -19.14 -6.74 -13.95
C LEU A 36 -18.37 -7.83 -14.70
N GLU A 37 -17.42 -8.50 -14.05
CA GLU A 37 -16.66 -9.60 -14.64
C GLU A 37 -17.56 -10.78 -15.03
N PHE A 38 -18.56 -11.13 -14.22
CA PHE A 38 -19.52 -12.16 -14.58
C PHE A 38 -20.31 -11.78 -15.84
N LEU A 39 -20.84 -10.55 -15.91
CA LEU A 39 -21.57 -10.08 -17.10
C LEU A 39 -20.66 -10.05 -18.33
N LEU A 40 -19.42 -9.57 -18.18
CA LEU A 40 -18.42 -9.57 -19.24
C LEU A 40 -18.12 -10.99 -19.71
N SER A 41 -17.95 -11.97 -18.81
CA SER A 41 -17.70 -13.35 -19.19
C SER A 41 -18.82 -13.98 -20.02
N ARG A 42 -20.07 -13.50 -19.85
CA ARG A 42 -21.26 -13.98 -20.57
C ARG A 42 -21.45 -13.30 -21.92
N TYR A 43 -21.20 -12.00 -22.01
CA TYR A 43 -21.49 -11.20 -23.21
C TYR A 43 -20.25 -10.89 -24.07
N CYS A 44 -19.04 -10.99 -23.50
CA CYS A 44 -17.76 -10.68 -24.15
C CYS A 44 -16.84 -11.91 -24.16
N ALA A 45 -17.36 -13.05 -24.65
CA ALA A 45 -16.60 -14.29 -24.78
C ALA A 45 -15.81 -14.41 -26.11
N SER A 46 -15.97 -13.45 -27.01
CA SER A 46 -15.36 -13.44 -28.34
C SER A 46 -14.09 -12.60 -28.40
N GLU A 47 -13.27 -12.89 -29.40
CA GLU A 47 -12.05 -12.14 -29.74
C GLU A 47 -12.30 -11.07 -30.82
N ASP A 48 -13.45 -11.11 -31.50
CA ASP A 48 -13.81 -10.14 -32.52
C ASP A 48 -14.08 -8.76 -31.88
N PRO A 49 -13.34 -7.70 -32.27
CA PRO A 49 -13.57 -6.35 -31.78
C PRO A 49 -15.01 -5.86 -31.92
N GLU A 50 -15.72 -6.24 -32.99
CA GLU A 50 -17.13 -5.83 -33.18
C GLU A 50 -18.05 -6.50 -32.16
N GLU A 51 -17.91 -7.82 -31.98
CA GLU A 51 -18.68 -8.59 -30.99
C GLU A 51 -18.37 -8.14 -29.55
N ILE A 52 -17.12 -7.75 -29.26
CA ILE A 52 -16.73 -7.19 -27.95
C ILE A 52 -17.46 -5.87 -27.70
N GLU A 53 -17.50 -4.96 -28.67
CA GLU A 53 -18.20 -3.67 -28.52
C GLU A 53 -19.71 -3.84 -28.37
N GLU A 54 -20.31 -4.79 -29.08
CA GLU A 54 -21.70 -5.17 -28.87
C GLU A 54 -21.93 -5.79 -27.49
N GLY A 55 -21.03 -6.66 -27.05
CA GLY A 55 -21.03 -7.27 -25.72
C GLY A 55 -20.96 -6.23 -24.60
N LYS A 56 -20.06 -5.24 -24.72
CA LYS A 56 -19.97 -4.10 -23.78
C LYS A 56 -21.28 -3.33 -23.69
N LYS A 57 -21.88 -3.01 -24.84
CA LYS A 57 -23.18 -2.31 -24.89
C LYS A 57 -24.26 -3.14 -24.21
N ALA A 58 -24.28 -4.46 -24.43
CA ALA A 58 -25.23 -5.35 -23.78
C ALA A 58 -25.05 -5.40 -22.24
N VAL A 59 -23.80 -5.40 -21.76
CA VAL A 59 -23.48 -5.31 -20.32
C VAL A 59 -24.01 -4.00 -19.73
N LEU A 60 -23.69 -2.86 -20.34
CA LEU A 60 -24.15 -1.55 -19.87
C LEU A 60 -25.68 -1.43 -19.86
N GLN A 61 -26.35 -1.90 -20.91
CA GLN A 61 -27.81 -1.93 -20.97
C GLN A 61 -28.43 -2.86 -19.91
N THR A 62 -27.79 -3.98 -19.62
CA THR A 62 -28.24 -4.91 -18.58
C THR A 62 -28.16 -4.24 -17.21
N ILE A 63 -27.04 -3.56 -16.91
CA ILE A 63 -26.84 -2.85 -15.66
C ILE A 63 -27.86 -1.72 -15.52
N GLU A 64 -28.05 -0.90 -16.55
CA GLU A 64 -29.01 0.22 -16.51
C GLU A 64 -30.45 -0.25 -16.25
N LYS A 65 -30.84 -1.43 -16.77
CA LYS A 65 -32.20 -1.97 -16.63
C LYS A 65 -32.42 -2.78 -15.36
N CYS A 66 -31.39 -3.44 -14.86
CA CYS A 66 -31.52 -4.45 -13.81
C CYS A 66 -30.83 -4.07 -12.50
N TYR A 67 -29.79 -3.24 -12.50
CA TYR A 67 -29.13 -2.83 -11.25
C TYR A 67 -29.91 -1.70 -10.59
N VAL A 68 -30.25 -1.88 -9.31
CA VAL A 68 -30.96 -0.88 -8.50
C VAL A 68 -29.97 -0.21 -7.58
N ARG A 69 -29.99 1.12 -7.53
CA ARG A 69 -29.25 1.87 -6.50
C ARG A 69 -30.05 1.91 -5.21
N PRO A 70 -29.42 1.92 -4.02
CA PRO A 70 -30.13 1.94 -2.74
C PRO A 70 -31.21 3.04 -2.61
N ASP A 71 -30.97 4.21 -3.21
CA ASP A 71 -31.88 5.36 -3.21
C ASP A 71 -33.06 5.23 -4.19
N GLU A 72 -33.03 4.25 -5.10
CA GLU A 72 -34.08 3.98 -6.08
C GLU A 72 -34.99 2.79 -5.69
N SER A 73 -34.85 2.25 -4.48
CA SER A 73 -35.62 1.10 -3.98
C SER A 73 -37.15 1.24 -4.18
N ASN A 74 -37.73 2.39 -3.83
CA ASN A 74 -39.17 2.64 -4.02
C ASN A 74 -39.59 2.62 -5.50
N LYS A 75 -38.74 3.16 -6.39
CA LYS A 75 -38.96 3.14 -7.83
C LYS A 75 -38.90 1.70 -8.36
N ALA A 76 -37.95 0.89 -7.87
CA ALA A 76 -37.86 -0.52 -8.20
C ALA A 76 -39.11 -1.31 -7.76
N GLN A 77 -39.59 -1.08 -6.53
CA GLN A 77 -40.82 -1.70 -6.03
C GLN A 77 -42.06 -1.31 -6.87
N ALA A 78 -42.19 -0.03 -7.23
CA ALA A 78 -43.26 0.43 -8.11
C ALA A 78 -43.19 -0.21 -9.52
N ILE A 79 -41.99 -0.42 -10.05
CA ILE A 79 -41.81 -1.11 -11.34
C ILE A 79 -42.35 -2.55 -11.27
N VAL A 80 -42.07 -3.30 -10.20
CA VAL A 80 -42.58 -4.67 -10.03
C VAL A 80 -44.10 -4.68 -9.88
N GLU A 81 -44.66 -3.76 -9.09
CA GLU A 81 -46.11 -3.64 -8.90
C GLU A 81 -46.84 -3.33 -10.22
N GLN A 82 -46.32 -2.38 -11.01
CA GLN A 82 -46.92 -1.96 -12.27
C GLN A 82 -46.74 -2.99 -13.39
N LYS A 83 -45.51 -3.51 -13.55
CA LYS A 83 -45.19 -4.48 -14.62
C LYS A 83 -45.50 -5.92 -14.24
N LYS A 84 -45.95 -6.16 -13.01
CA LYS A 84 -46.20 -7.46 -12.37
C LYS A 84 -44.98 -8.35 -12.17
N ARG A 85 -43.95 -8.20 -13.01
CA ARG A 85 -42.65 -8.83 -12.83
C ARG A 85 -41.53 -7.94 -13.37
N HIS A 86 -40.37 -7.99 -12.72
CA HIS A 86 -39.15 -7.33 -13.23
C HIS A 86 -37.91 -8.06 -12.73
N LYS A 87 -36.84 -8.02 -13.52
CA LYS A 87 -35.56 -8.62 -13.19
C LYS A 87 -34.61 -7.58 -12.61
N PHE A 88 -33.99 -7.91 -11.49
CA PHE A 88 -32.97 -7.10 -10.85
C PHE A 88 -31.66 -7.85 -10.67
N ILE A 89 -30.57 -7.09 -10.57
CA ILE A 89 -29.27 -7.55 -10.07
C ILE A 89 -29.15 -6.98 -8.67
N ASP A 90 -29.16 -7.84 -7.66
CA ASP A 90 -29.08 -7.43 -6.26
C ASP A 90 -28.43 -8.52 -5.41
N LYS A 91 -28.02 -8.16 -4.20
CA LYS A 91 -27.59 -9.11 -3.18
C LYS A 91 -28.79 -9.60 -2.39
N ILE A 92 -28.96 -10.92 -2.35
CA ILE A 92 -30.08 -11.60 -1.71
C ILE A 92 -29.60 -12.49 -0.58
N HIS A 93 -30.33 -12.43 0.54
CA HIS A 93 -30.16 -13.28 1.71
C HIS A 93 -31.49 -13.93 2.03
N VAL A 94 -31.47 -15.09 2.69
CA VAL A 94 -32.66 -15.81 3.12
C VAL A 94 -32.55 -16.01 4.62
N LYS A 95 -33.60 -15.63 5.33
CA LYS A 95 -33.65 -15.71 6.78
C LYS A 95 -34.85 -16.52 7.24
N TYR A 96 -34.61 -17.47 8.13
CA TYR A 96 -35.69 -18.13 8.85
C TYR A 96 -36.25 -17.20 9.93
N VAL A 97 -37.55 -16.91 9.85
CA VAL A 97 -38.25 -16.09 10.83
C VAL A 97 -39.08 -17.01 11.73
N GLU A 98 -38.52 -17.35 12.89
CA GLU A 98 -39.10 -18.34 13.83
C GLU A 98 -40.55 -18.05 14.22
N ARG A 99 -40.89 -16.78 14.46
CA ARG A 99 -42.25 -16.36 14.86
C ARG A 99 -43.29 -16.71 13.80
N GLU A 100 -42.87 -16.80 12.54
CA GLU A 100 -43.71 -17.08 11.38
C GLU A 100 -43.47 -18.50 10.83
N LYS A 101 -42.47 -19.20 11.37
CA LYS A 101 -42.03 -20.54 10.92
C LYS A 101 -41.81 -20.61 9.40
N ARG A 102 -41.30 -19.52 8.82
CA ARG A 102 -41.14 -19.36 7.36
C ARG A 102 -39.82 -18.69 7.03
N TYR A 103 -39.25 -19.07 5.89
CA TYR A 103 -38.09 -18.41 5.29
C TYR A 103 -38.54 -17.22 4.44
N TRP A 104 -37.88 -16.09 4.62
CA TRP A 104 -38.07 -14.88 3.82
C TRP A 104 -36.78 -14.48 3.16
N ALA A 105 -36.86 -14.07 1.90
CA ALA A 105 -35.76 -13.41 1.23
C ALA A 105 -35.71 -11.92 1.59
N GLU A 106 -34.48 -11.43 1.77
CA GLU A 106 -34.14 -10.03 1.95
C GLU A 106 -33.21 -9.60 0.81
N MET A 107 -33.55 -8.53 0.10
CA MET A 107 -32.73 -7.95 -0.98
C MET A 107 -32.20 -6.58 -0.57
N GLU A 108 -30.89 -6.35 -0.75
CA GLU A 108 -30.19 -5.17 -0.22
C GLU A 108 -30.64 -3.87 -0.88
N ASN A 109 -30.56 -3.76 -2.20
CA ASN A 109 -30.86 -2.52 -2.93
C ASN A 109 -32.35 -2.33 -3.22
N PHE A 110 -33.09 -3.43 -3.43
CA PHE A 110 -34.55 -3.42 -3.50
C PHE A 110 -35.20 -3.04 -2.14
N ALA A 111 -34.43 -3.19 -1.05
CA ALA A 111 -34.77 -2.77 0.31
C ALA A 111 -36.06 -3.39 0.88
N SER A 112 -36.34 -4.65 0.52
CA SER A 112 -37.42 -5.43 1.13
C SER A 112 -36.86 -6.63 1.87
N LYS A 113 -37.42 -6.91 3.05
CA LYS A 113 -37.02 -8.01 3.95
C LYS A 113 -38.06 -9.14 4.04
N ARG A 114 -39.14 -9.01 3.30
CA ARG A 114 -40.30 -9.90 3.37
C ARG A 114 -40.73 -10.29 1.95
N ILE A 115 -39.82 -10.94 1.25
CA ILE A 115 -40.04 -11.46 -0.11
C ILE A 115 -40.22 -12.97 -0.02
N ALA A 116 -41.34 -13.50 -0.48
CA ALA A 116 -41.56 -14.95 -0.45
C ALA A 116 -40.57 -15.67 -1.38
N ILE A 117 -40.03 -16.80 -0.92
CA ILE A 117 -39.04 -17.58 -1.67
C ILE A 117 -39.39 -19.06 -1.62
N ASN A 118 -39.24 -19.74 -2.76
CA ASN A 118 -39.42 -21.19 -2.85
C ASN A 118 -38.24 -21.93 -2.16
N PRO A 119 -38.50 -22.99 -1.37
CA PRO A 119 -37.47 -23.81 -0.76
C PRO A 119 -36.34 -24.29 -1.67
N ASN A 120 -36.65 -24.62 -2.93
CA ASN A 120 -35.66 -25.15 -3.86
C ASN A 120 -34.47 -24.19 -4.03
N PHE A 121 -34.72 -22.88 -4.07
CA PHE A 121 -33.64 -21.90 -4.29
C PHE A 121 -32.57 -21.91 -3.19
N TYR A 122 -32.98 -21.96 -1.92
CA TYR A 122 -32.05 -21.92 -0.78
C TYR A 122 -31.59 -23.31 -0.31
N GLN A 123 -32.29 -24.37 -0.70
CA GLN A 123 -31.82 -25.75 -0.50
C GLN A 123 -30.72 -26.13 -1.49
N GLU A 124 -30.78 -25.61 -2.72
CA GLU A 124 -29.75 -25.82 -3.74
C GLU A 124 -28.54 -24.87 -3.58
N ASN A 125 -28.71 -23.76 -2.84
CA ASN A 125 -27.67 -22.76 -2.60
C ASN A 125 -27.62 -22.37 -1.12
N GLU A 126 -26.89 -23.15 -0.31
CA GLU A 126 -26.79 -22.93 1.15
C GLU A 126 -26.27 -21.51 1.50
N LYS A 127 -25.45 -20.90 0.64
CA LYS A 127 -24.95 -19.52 0.80
C LYS A 127 -26.05 -18.47 0.95
N LEU A 128 -27.25 -18.72 0.42
CA LEU A 128 -28.40 -17.84 0.63
C LEU A 128 -28.77 -17.70 2.11
N LEU A 129 -28.57 -18.76 2.92
CA LEU A 129 -28.87 -18.79 4.35
C LEU A 129 -27.74 -18.23 5.23
N GLU A 130 -26.57 -17.99 4.65
CA GLU A 130 -25.36 -17.55 5.36
C GLU A 130 -25.08 -16.06 5.10
N SER A 131 -24.12 -15.75 4.22
CA SER A 131 -23.67 -14.40 3.88
C SER A 131 -24.48 -13.73 2.77
N GLY A 132 -25.46 -14.45 2.19
CA GLY A 132 -26.17 -14.07 0.97
C GLY A 132 -25.29 -14.13 -0.28
N ILE A 133 -25.94 -13.98 -1.44
CA ILE A 133 -25.28 -14.05 -2.75
C ILE A 133 -25.74 -12.91 -3.65
N TRP A 134 -24.88 -12.49 -4.57
CA TRP A 134 -25.31 -11.63 -5.68
C TRP A 134 -26.01 -12.48 -6.74
N ALA A 135 -27.17 -12.04 -7.20
CA ALA A 135 -27.98 -12.80 -8.15
C ALA A 135 -28.76 -11.91 -9.13
N GLU A 136 -29.04 -12.45 -10.32
CA GLU A 136 -30.13 -11.99 -11.17
C GLU A 136 -31.44 -12.57 -10.57
N VAL A 137 -32.25 -11.71 -9.95
CA VAL A 137 -33.51 -12.09 -9.30
C VAL A 137 -34.68 -11.57 -10.13
N THR A 138 -35.57 -12.46 -10.55
CA THR A 138 -36.86 -12.09 -11.13
C THR A 138 -37.88 -12.00 -10.01
N LEU A 139 -38.27 -10.78 -9.67
CA LEU A 139 -39.31 -10.50 -8.69
C LEU A 139 -40.67 -10.38 -9.38
N ALA A 140 -41.68 -10.96 -8.76
CA ALA A 140 -43.07 -10.82 -9.16
C ALA A 140 -43.91 -10.23 -8.03
N TYR A 141 -44.95 -9.48 -8.40
CA TYR A 141 -45.91 -8.90 -7.48
C TYR A 141 -46.99 -9.92 -7.13
N ASN A 142 -47.29 -10.05 -5.85
CA ASN A 142 -48.36 -10.91 -5.37
C ASN A 142 -49.69 -10.13 -5.37
N GLU A 143 -50.66 -10.59 -6.15
CA GLU A 143 -51.98 -9.97 -6.25
C GLU A 143 -52.98 -10.54 -5.22
N ILE A 144 -52.61 -11.61 -4.52
CA ILE A 144 -53.47 -12.27 -3.53
C ILE A 144 -53.49 -11.44 -2.25
N GLN A 145 -54.62 -10.79 -1.95
CA GLN A 145 -54.77 -9.91 -0.78
C GLN A 145 -54.72 -10.65 0.56
N GLU A 146 -54.99 -11.95 0.57
CA GLU A 146 -54.98 -12.80 1.76
C GLU A 146 -53.55 -13.14 2.21
N ASP A 147 -52.59 -13.06 1.29
CA ASP A 147 -51.19 -13.28 1.56
C ASP A 147 -50.56 -12.05 2.22
N ASP A 148 -49.68 -12.28 3.18
CA ASP A 148 -49.05 -11.24 3.99
C ASP A 148 -47.73 -10.71 3.41
N TYR A 149 -47.57 -10.80 2.08
CA TYR A 149 -46.39 -10.39 1.34
C TYR A 149 -46.74 -9.86 -0.06
N ALA A 150 -46.06 -8.78 -0.46
CA ALA A 150 -46.29 -8.10 -1.74
C ALA A 150 -45.44 -8.64 -2.90
N PHE A 151 -44.31 -9.29 -2.60
CA PHE A 151 -43.36 -9.74 -3.60
C PHE A 151 -42.93 -11.17 -3.35
N PHE A 152 -42.70 -11.91 -4.44
CA PHE A 152 -42.10 -13.25 -4.38
C PHE A 152 -41.04 -13.42 -5.47
N ILE A 153 -40.13 -14.35 -5.22
CA ILE A 153 -39.06 -14.71 -6.16
C ILE A 153 -39.61 -15.75 -7.14
N GLU A 154 -39.72 -15.35 -8.40
CA GLU A 154 -40.13 -16.22 -9.50
C GLU A 154 -38.94 -17.02 -10.05
N ASP A 155 -37.79 -16.36 -10.24
CA ASP A 155 -36.53 -16.98 -10.70
C ASP A 155 -35.34 -16.34 -9.97
N LEU A 156 -34.30 -17.12 -9.70
CA LEU A 156 -33.09 -16.69 -9.03
C LEU A 156 -31.89 -17.37 -9.67
N ARG A 157 -30.97 -16.55 -10.21
CA ARG A 157 -29.73 -17.05 -10.83
C ARG A 157 -28.53 -16.38 -10.17
N PRO A 158 -27.70 -17.13 -9.44
CA PRO A 158 -26.47 -16.59 -8.86
C PRO A 158 -25.58 -15.94 -9.92
N ILE A 159 -25.06 -14.75 -9.63
CA ILE A 159 -23.98 -14.05 -10.35
C ILE A 159 -22.63 -14.45 -9.73
N GLN A 160 -22.59 -15.63 -9.14
CA GLN A 160 -21.42 -16.25 -8.55
C GLN A 160 -21.36 -17.68 -9.03
N ILE A 161 -20.20 -18.29 -8.94
CA ILE A 161 -20.03 -19.69 -9.31
C ILE A 161 -20.83 -20.54 -8.34
N ALA A 162 -21.87 -21.19 -8.87
CA ALA A 162 -22.78 -22.02 -8.10
C ALA A 162 -22.08 -23.19 -7.40
N HIS A 163 -21.04 -23.74 -8.03
CA HIS A 163 -20.21 -24.79 -7.46
C HIS A 163 -18.75 -24.61 -7.88
N PHE A 164 -17.87 -24.46 -6.89
CA PHE A 164 -16.43 -24.49 -7.09
C PHE A 164 -15.95 -25.94 -7.19
N ASP A 165 -15.23 -26.25 -8.26
CA ASP A 165 -14.64 -27.56 -8.54
C ASP A 165 -13.12 -27.44 -8.37
N GLU A 166 -12.64 -27.89 -7.21
CA GLU A 166 -11.24 -27.77 -6.83
C GLU A 166 -10.34 -28.61 -7.74
N GLN A 167 -10.81 -29.77 -8.22
CA GLN A 167 -10.03 -30.64 -9.10
C GLN A 167 -9.76 -29.99 -10.45
N LYS A 168 -10.72 -29.22 -10.98
CA LYS A 168 -10.47 -28.42 -12.19
C LYS A 168 -9.49 -27.29 -11.93
N PHE A 169 -9.58 -26.62 -10.79
CA PHE A 169 -8.64 -25.56 -10.41
C PHE A 169 -7.20 -26.11 -10.33
N PHE A 170 -7.04 -27.24 -9.66
CA PHE A 170 -5.79 -27.98 -9.49
C PHE A 170 -5.19 -28.43 -10.82
N LYS A 171 -5.98 -29.09 -11.69
CA LYS A 171 -5.52 -29.47 -13.02
C LYS A 171 -5.15 -28.25 -13.87
N GLY A 172 -5.91 -27.16 -13.78
CA GLY A 172 -5.60 -25.92 -14.47
C GLY A 172 -4.24 -25.36 -14.01
N ARG A 173 -4.02 -25.29 -12.70
CA ARG A 173 -2.75 -24.85 -12.10
C ARG A 173 -1.54 -25.65 -12.60
N GLU A 174 -1.66 -26.96 -12.77
CA GLU A 174 -0.56 -27.85 -13.20
C GLU A 174 0.00 -27.50 -14.59
N HIS A 175 -0.75 -26.80 -15.43
CA HIS A 175 -0.26 -26.38 -16.75
C HIS A 175 0.79 -25.28 -16.67
N PHE A 176 0.84 -24.51 -15.58
CA PHE A 176 1.68 -23.32 -15.44
C PHE A 176 2.95 -23.60 -14.66
N THR A 177 4.05 -22.99 -15.08
CA THR A 177 5.23 -22.80 -14.23
C THR A 177 4.90 -21.88 -13.06
N THR A 178 5.73 -21.85 -12.02
CA THR A 178 5.53 -20.98 -10.87
C THR A 178 5.53 -19.49 -11.25
N ASP A 179 6.45 -19.05 -12.11
CA ASP A 179 6.50 -17.65 -12.55
C ASP A 179 5.26 -17.25 -13.35
N GLU A 180 4.83 -18.09 -14.30
CA GLU A 180 3.59 -17.87 -15.03
C GLU A 180 2.38 -17.82 -14.09
N TRP A 181 2.33 -18.71 -13.08
CA TRP A 181 1.22 -18.73 -12.12
C TRP A 181 1.17 -17.47 -11.25
N ILE A 182 2.33 -16.98 -10.80
CA ILE A 182 2.42 -15.69 -10.09
C ILE A 182 1.85 -14.57 -10.98
N ASP A 183 2.21 -14.57 -12.27
CA ASP A 183 1.72 -13.58 -13.22
C ASP A 183 0.21 -13.70 -13.45
N VAL A 184 -0.34 -14.92 -13.48
CA VAL A 184 -1.79 -15.16 -13.51
C VAL A 184 -2.47 -14.56 -12.28
N LEU A 185 -1.95 -14.78 -11.07
CA LEU A 185 -2.52 -14.23 -9.84
C LEU A 185 -2.54 -12.69 -9.86
N ILE A 186 -1.45 -12.07 -10.32
CA ILE A 186 -1.30 -10.62 -10.43
C ILE A 186 -2.22 -10.04 -11.53
N ARG A 187 -2.32 -10.70 -12.70
CA ARG A 187 -3.27 -10.31 -13.76
C ARG A 187 -4.71 -10.38 -13.28
N SER A 188 -5.03 -11.37 -12.45
CA SER A 188 -6.39 -11.60 -11.93
C SER A 188 -6.89 -10.48 -11.02
N ILE A 189 -5.99 -9.77 -10.34
CA ILE A 189 -6.32 -8.56 -9.55
C ILE A 189 -6.25 -7.26 -10.37
N GLY A 190 -6.03 -7.36 -11.69
CA GLY A 190 -6.02 -6.21 -12.61
C GLY A 190 -4.68 -5.47 -12.71
N ILE A 191 -3.57 -6.04 -12.23
CA ILE A 191 -2.23 -5.43 -12.34
C ILE A 191 -1.43 -6.12 -13.45
N ASN A 192 -0.68 -5.33 -14.23
CA ASN A 192 0.24 -5.85 -15.23
C ASN A 192 1.53 -6.39 -14.55
N PRO A 193 1.86 -7.69 -14.69
CA PRO A 193 3.08 -8.25 -14.08
C PRO A 193 4.38 -7.69 -14.66
N ASP A 194 4.43 -7.30 -15.94
CA ASP A 194 5.62 -6.72 -16.56
C ASP A 194 5.92 -5.33 -16.00
N TRP A 195 4.87 -4.57 -15.71
CA TRP A 195 4.96 -3.25 -15.05
C TRP A 195 5.58 -3.36 -13.66
N LEU A 196 5.22 -4.42 -12.91
CA LEU A 196 5.84 -4.72 -11.63
C LEU A 196 7.29 -5.14 -11.83
N ALA A 197 7.57 -6.08 -12.72
CA ALA A 197 8.92 -6.60 -12.97
C ALA A 197 9.91 -5.49 -13.33
N GLU A 198 9.52 -4.52 -14.17
CA GLU A 198 10.36 -3.38 -14.54
C GLU A 198 10.75 -2.52 -13.34
N ARG A 199 9.81 -2.29 -12.42
CA ARG A 199 10.03 -1.48 -11.20
C ARG A 199 10.77 -2.25 -10.13
N SER A 200 10.50 -3.55 -10.04
CA SER A 200 11.17 -4.50 -9.17
C SER A 200 12.69 -4.48 -9.37
N ARG A 201 13.15 -4.46 -10.63
CA ARG A 201 14.58 -4.37 -10.98
C ARG A 201 15.28 -3.10 -10.46
N LYS A 202 14.53 -2.05 -10.12
CA LYS A 202 15.06 -0.80 -9.56
C LYS A 202 15.16 -0.84 -8.03
N LEU A 203 14.58 -1.86 -7.37
CA LEU A 203 14.65 -2.02 -5.93
C LEU A 203 15.97 -2.65 -5.49
N LEU A 204 16.49 -2.14 -4.38
CA LEU A 204 17.70 -2.66 -3.78
C LEU A 204 17.46 -4.09 -3.26
N GLY A 205 18.23 -5.05 -3.74
CA GLY A 205 18.18 -6.44 -3.28
C GLY A 205 17.21 -7.35 -4.04
N ASP A 206 16.44 -6.83 -5.00
CA ASP A 206 15.53 -7.65 -5.81
C ASP A 206 16.21 -8.16 -7.10
N LYS A 207 16.90 -9.29 -6.98
CA LYS A 207 17.75 -9.84 -8.05
C LYS A 207 16.96 -10.50 -9.18
N ASN A 208 15.77 -11.03 -8.90
CA ASN A 208 14.98 -11.84 -9.83
C ASN A 208 13.63 -11.18 -10.20
N GLY A 209 13.30 -10.03 -9.61
CA GLY A 209 12.06 -9.30 -9.86
C GLY A 209 10.83 -9.88 -9.16
N ARG A 210 11.02 -10.81 -8.20
CA ARG A 210 9.93 -11.43 -7.45
C ARG A 210 9.56 -10.66 -6.18
N ARG A 211 10.41 -9.75 -5.68
CA ARG A 211 10.14 -9.03 -4.43
C ARG A 211 8.82 -8.26 -4.43
N LEU A 212 8.59 -7.41 -5.44
CA LEU A 212 7.32 -6.69 -5.56
C LEU A 212 6.14 -7.62 -5.76
N LYS A 213 6.33 -8.69 -6.54
CA LYS A 213 5.30 -9.71 -6.75
C LYS A 213 4.91 -10.33 -5.40
N PHE A 214 5.87 -10.65 -4.53
CA PHE A 214 5.61 -11.19 -3.20
C PHE A 214 4.93 -10.18 -2.26
N HIS A 215 5.24 -8.88 -2.36
CA HIS A 215 4.48 -7.85 -1.63
C HIS A 215 3.01 -7.82 -2.04
N ILE A 216 2.72 -7.93 -3.34
CA ILE A 216 1.35 -8.02 -3.85
C ILE A 216 0.67 -9.32 -3.42
N LEU A 217 1.35 -10.47 -3.59
CA LEU A 217 0.83 -11.78 -3.19
C LEU A 217 0.60 -11.88 -1.68
N SER A 218 1.35 -11.13 -0.86
CA SER A 218 1.15 -11.08 0.58
C SER A 218 -0.26 -10.60 0.97
N ARG A 219 -0.93 -9.83 0.10
CA ARG A 219 -2.32 -9.39 0.31
C ARG A 219 -3.33 -10.54 0.18
N PHE A 220 -2.98 -11.62 -0.52
CA PHE A 220 -3.82 -12.81 -0.64
C PHE A 220 -3.73 -13.72 0.59
N LEU A 221 -2.64 -13.65 1.37
CA LEU A 221 -2.43 -14.55 2.52
C LEU A 221 -3.58 -14.53 3.54
N PRO A 222 -4.13 -13.37 3.93
CA PRO A 222 -5.33 -13.30 4.76
C PRO A 222 -6.54 -14.08 4.22
N LEU A 223 -6.63 -14.28 2.91
CA LEU A 223 -7.74 -14.97 2.21
C LEU A 223 -7.46 -16.44 1.92
N VAL A 224 -6.24 -16.92 2.10
CA VAL A 224 -5.90 -18.34 1.93
C VAL A 224 -5.45 -18.99 3.22
N GLN A 225 -5.18 -18.22 4.27
CA GLN A 225 -4.69 -18.71 5.56
C GLN A 225 -5.54 -18.18 6.69
N SER A 226 -6.18 -19.08 7.44
CA SER A 226 -7.05 -18.69 8.55
C SER A 226 -6.31 -17.94 9.65
N ASN A 227 -7.00 -16.98 10.28
CA ASN A 227 -6.51 -16.18 11.40
C ASN A 227 -5.12 -15.56 11.13
N TYR A 228 -4.89 -15.10 9.89
CA TYR A 228 -3.62 -14.52 9.47
C TYR A 228 -3.59 -13.02 9.72
N ASN A 229 -2.76 -12.56 10.66
CA ASN A 229 -2.67 -11.15 10.99
C ASN A 229 -1.53 -10.48 10.20
N SER A 230 -1.83 -9.47 9.41
CA SER A 230 -0.84 -8.75 8.60
C SER A 230 -0.98 -7.24 8.75
N ILE A 231 0.11 -6.52 8.46
CA ILE A 231 0.09 -5.06 8.36
C ILE A 231 0.78 -4.61 7.07
N GLU A 232 0.16 -3.68 6.36
CA GLU A 232 0.73 -2.98 5.21
C GLU A 232 0.71 -1.48 5.47
N LEU A 233 1.89 -0.88 5.59
CA LEU A 233 2.09 0.55 5.72
C LEU A 233 2.88 1.05 4.51
N GLY A 234 2.33 2.03 3.78
CA GLY A 234 2.92 2.46 2.53
C GLY A 234 2.35 3.74 1.94
N GLY A 235 2.74 4.03 0.70
CA GLY A 235 2.27 5.22 0.00
C GLY A 235 0.76 5.21 -0.27
N ARG A 236 0.23 6.38 -0.64
CA ARG A 236 -1.12 6.48 -1.22
C ARG A 236 -1.13 5.89 -2.63
N SER A 237 -2.31 5.43 -3.06
CA SER A 237 -2.54 4.89 -4.42
C SER A 237 -1.75 3.62 -4.75
N THR A 238 -1.54 2.72 -3.79
CA THR A 238 -0.89 1.41 -4.00
C THR A 238 -1.89 0.26 -4.18
N GLY A 239 -3.19 0.55 -4.29
CA GLY A 239 -4.26 -0.45 -4.45
C GLY A 239 -4.64 -1.22 -3.18
N LYS A 240 -4.09 -0.85 -2.02
CA LYS A 240 -4.28 -1.56 -0.74
C LYS A 240 -5.74 -1.65 -0.27
N SER A 241 -6.48 -0.55 -0.24
CA SER A 241 -7.91 -0.55 0.13
C SER A 241 -8.77 -1.26 -0.92
N TYR A 242 -8.48 -1.01 -2.20
CA TYR A 242 -9.21 -1.60 -3.33
C TYR A 242 -9.17 -3.13 -3.30
N PHE A 243 -8.01 -3.72 -3.00
CA PHE A 243 -7.87 -5.17 -2.89
C PHE A 243 -8.87 -5.75 -1.87
N TYR A 244 -8.88 -5.24 -0.63
CA TYR A 244 -9.72 -5.82 0.42
C TYR A 244 -11.21 -5.46 0.32
N SER A 245 -11.60 -4.48 -0.51
CA SER A 245 -13.00 -4.12 -0.72
C SER A 245 -13.63 -4.74 -1.96
N GLU A 246 -12.86 -4.99 -3.02
CA GLU A 246 -13.42 -5.36 -4.34
C GLU A 246 -13.03 -6.76 -4.82
N PHE A 247 -11.92 -7.31 -4.33
CA PHE A 247 -11.38 -8.55 -4.87
C PHE A 247 -12.07 -9.81 -4.37
N SER A 248 -12.62 -9.81 -3.15
CA SER A 248 -13.24 -11.02 -2.61
C SER A 248 -14.53 -10.73 -1.86
N PRO A 249 -15.62 -11.47 -2.13
CA PRO A 249 -16.85 -11.42 -1.33
C PRO A 249 -16.66 -12.04 0.06
N TYR A 250 -15.49 -12.61 0.37
CA TYR A 250 -15.12 -13.11 1.70
C TYR A 250 -14.28 -12.10 2.51
N SER A 251 -14.10 -10.88 1.99
CA SER A 251 -13.40 -9.79 2.66
C SER A 251 -14.32 -8.62 2.96
N THR A 252 -14.18 -8.01 4.14
CA THR A 252 -14.81 -6.72 4.46
C THR A 252 -13.76 -5.68 4.80
N LEU A 253 -13.95 -4.45 4.30
CA LEU A 253 -13.11 -3.30 4.63
C LEU A 253 -13.82 -2.39 5.63
N LEU A 254 -13.19 -2.11 6.76
CA LEU A 254 -13.68 -1.23 7.80
C LEU A 254 -12.83 0.05 7.84
N SER A 255 -13.46 1.20 7.62
CA SER A 255 -12.77 2.50 7.72
C SER A 255 -12.61 2.94 9.19
N GLY A 256 -11.50 3.62 9.50
CA GLY A 256 -10.97 3.96 10.84
C GLY A 256 -11.87 4.62 11.91
N GLY A 257 -13.17 4.80 11.67
CA GLY A 257 -14.14 5.27 12.68
C GLY A 257 -15.25 4.26 13.04
N GLN A 258 -15.39 3.16 12.31
CA GLN A 258 -16.58 2.27 12.40
C GLN A 258 -16.33 0.94 13.13
N ALA A 259 -15.09 0.68 13.53
CA ALA A 259 -14.67 -0.61 14.08
C ALA A 259 -14.95 -0.69 15.59
N SER A 260 -16.24 -0.82 15.97
CA SER A 260 -16.63 -1.07 17.36
C SER A 260 -16.45 -2.55 17.73
N THR A 261 -16.27 -2.87 19.01
CA THR A 261 -16.24 -4.26 19.52
C THR A 261 -17.45 -5.07 19.07
N ALA A 262 -18.62 -4.44 19.03
CA ALA A 262 -19.87 -5.08 18.65
C ALA A 262 -19.95 -5.40 17.15
N THR A 263 -19.38 -4.53 16.31
CA THR A 263 -19.33 -4.74 14.87
C THR A 263 -18.27 -5.77 14.49
N LEU A 264 -17.11 -5.73 15.15
CA LEU A 264 -15.98 -6.60 14.86
C LEU A 264 -16.15 -8.01 15.43
N LEU A 265 -16.48 -8.10 16.72
CA LEU A 265 -16.25 -9.30 17.53
C LEU A 265 -17.57 -9.92 17.99
N TYR A 266 -18.31 -9.21 18.84
CA TYR A 266 -19.57 -9.72 19.39
C TYR A 266 -20.46 -8.61 19.92
N ASN A 267 -21.71 -8.59 19.47
CA ASN A 267 -22.73 -7.67 19.94
C ASN A 267 -23.47 -8.25 21.16
N ASN A 268 -23.16 -7.73 22.35
CA ASN A 268 -23.78 -8.16 23.61
C ASN A 268 -25.30 -7.93 23.66
N GLN A 269 -25.82 -6.86 23.04
CA GLN A 269 -27.25 -6.54 23.05
C GLN A 269 -28.05 -7.51 22.17
N ARG A 270 -27.51 -7.87 21.00
CA ARG A 270 -28.16 -8.77 20.03
C ARG A 270 -27.79 -10.24 20.21
N LYS A 271 -26.79 -10.54 21.05
CA LYS A 271 -26.19 -11.88 21.22
C LYS A 271 -25.74 -12.50 19.88
N GLN A 272 -25.12 -11.70 19.03
CA GLN A 272 -24.68 -12.09 17.69
C GLN A 272 -23.17 -11.87 17.54
N VAL A 273 -22.51 -12.78 16.84
CA VAL A 273 -21.10 -12.64 16.43
C VAL A 273 -20.98 -11.46 15.48
N GLY A 274 -19.87 -10.74 15.56
CA GLY A 274 -19.53 -9.65 14.65
C GLY A 274 -18.90 -10.16 13.36
N ALA A 275 -18.20 -9.27 12.65
CA ALA A 275 -17.55 -9.56 11.37
C ALA A 275 -16.65 -10.82 11.41
N VAL A 276 -15.94 -11.08 12.50
CA VAL A 276 -15.05 -12.27 12.60
C VAL A 276 -15.74 -13.63 12.42
N GLY A 277 -17.07 -13.69 12.52
CA GLY A 277 -17.84 -14.91 12.32
C GLY A 277 -18.32 -15.17 10.90
N PHE A 278 -18.18 -14.20 9.99
CA PHE A 278 -18.80 -14.25 8.65
C PHE A 278 -17.83 -14.01 7.49
N TRP A 279 -16.61 -13.54 7.76
CA TRP A 279 -15.64 -13.16 6.74
C TRP A 279 -14.35 -13.96 6.90
N ASP A 280 -13.67 -14.24 5.80
CA ASP A 280 -12.31 -14.81 5.82
C ASP A 280 -11.29 -13.74 6.19
N ASN A 281 -11.55 -12.48 5.83
CA ASN A 281 -10.69 -11.36 6.18
C ASN A 281 -11.48 -10.11 6.60
N VAL A 282 -11.05 -9.50 7.69
CA VAL A 282 -11.48 -8.17 8.13
C VAL A 282 -10.30 -7.22 7.99
N ALA A 283 -10.38 -6.34 6.99
CA ALA A 283 -9.37 -5.32 6.74
C ALA A 283 -9.73 -4.00 7.44
N PHE A 284 -8.73 -3.35 8.03
CA PHE A 284 -8.84 -2.07 8.70
C PHE A 284 -8.12 -1.02 7.85
N ASP A 285 -8.88 -0.14 7.19
CA ASP A 285 -8.31 0.95 6.41
C ASP A 285 -8.02 2.17 7.29
N GLU A 286 -7.00 2.93 6.89
CA GLU A 286 -6.46 4.05 7.63
C GLU A 286 -6.20 3.70 9.10
N VAL A 287 -5.51 2.59 9.36
CA VAL A 287 -5.25 2.08 10.73
C VAL A 287 -4.68 3.15 11.68
N ALA A 288 -3.93 4.11 11.14
CA ALA A 288 -3.41 5.27 11.88
C ALA A 288 -4.49 6.16 12.52
N LYS A 289 -5.69 6.21 11.94
CA LYS A 289 -6.83 6.99 12.44
C LYS A 289 -7.81 6.14 13.25
N MET A 290 -7.52 4.86 13.46
CA MET A 290 -8.42 3.94 14.14
C MET A 290 -8.62 4.35 15.60
N LYS A 291 -9.88 4.61 15.98
CA LYS A 291 -10.24 4.97 17.36
C LYS A 291 -10.84 3.78 18.09
N ILE A 292 -10.03 3.09 18.89
CA ILE A 292 -10.54 2.11 19.86
C ILE A 292 -10.87 2.85 21.16
N LYS A 293 -12.16 2.93 21.51
CA LYS A 293 -12.63 3.66 22.70
C LYS A 293 -12.57 2.85 24.00
N ASP A 294 -12.44 1.52 23.90
CA ASP A 294 -12.65 0.60 25.02
C ASP A 294 -11.45 -0.35 25.18
N ALA A 295 -10.85 -0.36 26.36
CA ALA A 295 -9.69 -1.21 26.69
C ALA A 295 -10.03 -2.71 26.58
N ASP A 296 -11.28 -3.10 26.88
CA ASP A 296 -11.75 -4.47 26.70
C ASP A 296 -11.62 -4.94 25.25
N THR A 297 -11.78 -4.03 24.28
CA THR A 297 -11.69 -4.36 22.85
C THR A 297 -10.28 -4.78 22.46
N VAL A 298 -9.27 -4.08 22.99
CA VAL A 298 -7.86 -4.42 22.76
C VAL A 298 -7.55 -5.79 23.35
N GLN A 299 -8.06 -6.08 24.55
CA GLN A 299 -7.84 -7.38 25.17
C GLN A 299 -8.49 -8.53 24.38
N ILE A 300 -9.73 -8.35 23.92
CA ILE A 300 -10.41 -9.35 23.07
C ILE A 300 -9.67 -9.53 21.75
N MET A 301 -9.20 -8.44 21.14
CA MET A 301 -8.42 -8.47 19.91
C MET A 301 -7.13 -9.27 20.09
N LYS A 302 -6.42 -9.13 21.23
CA LYS A 302 -5.24 -9.94 21.56
C LYS A 302 -5.55 -11.43 21.65
N ASP A 303 -6.64 -11.80 22.32
CA ASP A 303 -7.02 -13.20 22.49
C ASP A 303 -7.39 -13.83 21.15
N TYR A 304 -8.18 -13.10 20.35
CA TYR A 304 -8.59 -13.50 19.01
C TYR A 304 -7.42 -13.63 18.03
N MET A 305 -6.55 -12.61 17.94
CA MET A 305 -5.38 -12.65 17.07
C MET A 305 -4.41 -13.77 17.43
N ALA A 306 -4.36 -14.16 18.71
CA ALA A 306 -3.51 -15.26 19.15
C ALA A 306 -4.09 -16.63 18.82
N ASN A 307 -5.41 -16.83 18.92
CA ASN A 307 -6.01 -18.17 18.95
C ASN A 307 -7.20 -18.40 18.01
N GLY A 308 -7.68 -17.37 17.31
CA GLY A 308 -8.96 -17.40 16.58
C GLY A 308 -10.19 -17.47 17.50
N ARG A 309 -10.02 -17.23 18.81
CA ARG A 309 -11.11 -17.33 19.79
C ARG A 309 -10.94 -16.35 20.94
N PHE A 310 -12.05 -15.99 21.56
CA PHE A 310 -12.08 -15.16 22.75
C PHE A 310 -13.26 -15.56 23.65
N SER A 311 -13.19 -15.22 24.93
CA SER A 311 -14.24 -15.51 25.90
C SER A 311 -14.82 -14.25 26.50
N ARG A 312 -16.14 -14.09 26.43
CA ARG A 312 -16.88 -13.01 27.11
C ARG A 312 -18.22 -13.56 27.63
N GLY A 313 -18.15 -14.45 28.61
CA GLY A 313 -19.30 -15.21 29.14
C GLY A 313 -19.73 -16.40 28.28
N ARG A 314 -19.41 -16.40 26.99
CA ARG A 314 -19.43 -17.55 26.06
C ARG A 314 -18.16 -17.52 25.22
N GLU A 315 -17.64 -18.70 24.90
CA GLU A 315 -16.52 -18.85 23.95
C GLU A 315 -17.04 -18.61 22.52
N VAL A 316 -16.41 -17.68 21.82
CA VAL A 316 -16.67 -17.38 20.42
C VAL A 316 -15.41 -17.72 19.64
N THR A 317 -15.56 -18.55 18.61
CA THR A 317 -14.49 -18.92 17.68
C THR A 317 -14.79 -18.29 16.33
N GLY A 318 -13.76 -17.78 15.67
CA GLY A 318 -13.82 -17.25 14.31
C GLY A 318 -12.53 -17.57 13.57
N TYR A 319 -12.63 -17.59 12.24
CA TYR A 319 -11.49 -17.93 11.38
C TYR A 319 -10.91 -16.70 10.68
N ALA A 320 -11.61 -15.57 10.72
CA ALA A 320 -11.24 -14.35 10.03
C ALA A 320 -9.80 -13.89 10.34
N SER A 321 -9.08 -13.54 9.30
CA SER A 321 -7.80 -12.86 9.29
C SER A 321 -7.97 -11.35 9.53
N PHE A 322 -6.94 -10.71 10.09
CA PHE A 322 -6.90 -9.25 10.25
C PHE A 322 -5.82 -8.63 9.37
N SER A 323 -6.24 -7.68 8.54
CA SER A 323 -5.34 -6.94 7.65
C SER A 323 -5.35 -5.46 8.01
N PHE A 324 -4.28 -4.98 8.62
CA PHE A 324 -4.15 -3.58 9.01
C PHE A 324 -3.49 -2.80 7.89
N VAL A 325 -4.20 -1.81 7.34
CA VAL A 325 -3.76 -1.08 6.15
C VAL A 325 -3.67 0.40 6.47
N GLY A 326 -2.53 1.02 6.15
CA GLY A 326 -2.29 2.41 6.51
C GLY A 326 -1.35 3.13 5.55
N ASN A 327 -1.41 4.46 5.62
CA ASN A 327 -0.44 5.30 4.93
C ASN A 327 0.82 5.48 5.79
N PHE A 328 1.97 5.54 5.13
CA PHE A 328 3.26 5.85 5.73
C PHE A 328 4.02 6.80 4.82
N ASP A 329 3.97 8.09 5.15
CA ASP A 329 4.53 9.17 4.34
C ASP A 329 5.87 9.70 4.92
N LEU A 330 6.50 8.96 5.85
CA LEU A 330 7.76 9.33 6.50
C LEU A 330 8.98 8.76 5.76
N ASN A 331 10.14 9.40 5.91
CA ASN A 331 11.39 8.97 5.29
C ASN A 331 11.93 7.68 5.94
N ILE A 332 11.89 6.57 5.21
CA ILE A 332 12.29 5.24 5.72
C ILE A 332 13.72 5.23 6.27
N PRO A 333 14.77 5.68 5.53
CA PRO A 333 16.13 5.74 6.07
C PRO A 333 16.25 6.52 7.39
N ARG A 334 15.54 7.64 7.55
CA ARG A 334 15.57 8.43 8.79
C ARG A 334 14.92 7.66 9.95
N ILE A 335 13.78 7.03 9.72
CA ILE A 335 13.05 6.31 10.77
C ILE A 335 13.84 5.09 11.25
N VAL A 336 14.40 4.29 10.35
CA VAL A 336 15.18 3.11 10.74
C VAL A 336 16.47 3.49 11.46
N ASN A 337 17.08 4.65 11.17
CA ASN A 337 18.29 5.14 11.87
C ASN A 337 18.00 5.97 13.13
N SER A 338 16.73 6.21 13.47
CA SER A 338 16.34 6.87 14.71
C SER A 338 16.24 5.85 15.85
N TYR A 339 16.64 6.23 17.08
CA TYR A 339 16.41 5.42 18.27
C TYR A 339 14.98 5.57 18.83
N ASP A 340 14.35 6.73 18.61
CA ASP A 340 13.07 7.11 19.23
C ASP A 340 11.84 6.85 18.34
N HIS A 341 12.07 6.48 17.07
CA HIS A 341 11.01 6.22 16.11
C HIS A 341 11.14 4.85 15.47
N ASP A 342 10.02 4.26 15.09
CA ASP A 342 9.94 2.95 14.44
C ASP A 342 8.96 2.97 13.26
N LEU A 343 8.96 1.92 12.46
CA LEU A 343 8.12 1.80 11.26
C LEU A 343 6.62 1.61 11.58
N LEU A 344 6.22 1.61 12.85
CA LEU A 344 4.84 1.56 13.33
C LEU A 344 4.43 2.88 14.02
N VAL A 345 5.21 3.95 13.89
CA VAL A 345 4.97 5.27 14.54
C VAL A 345 3.60 5.88 14.22
N THR A 346 2.99 5.50 13.09
CA THR A 346 1.67 5.99 12.70
C THR A 346 0.52 5.26 13.39
N LEU A 347 0.78 4.14 14.09
CA LEU A 347 -0.26 3.36 14.75
C LEU A 347 -0.77 4.03 16.03
N PRO A 348 -2.08 3.90 16.34
CA PRO A 348 -2.63 4.44 17.58
C PRO A 348 -2.14 3.66 18.81
N GLU A 349 -2.23 4.28 19.98
CA GLU A 349 -1.79 3.70 21.27
C GLU A 349 -2.40 2.33 21.60
N ALA A 350 -3.57 2.02 21.02
CA ALA A 350 -4.22 0.72 21.17
C ALA A 350 -3.40 -0.45 20.59
N PHE A 351 -2.46 -0.20 19.68
CA PHE A 351 -1.48 -1.18 19.21
C PHE A 351 -0.30 -1.23 20.17
N ASP A 352 -0.53 -1.78 21.35
CA ASP A 352 0.53 -2.08 22.28
C ASP A 352 1.44 -3.22 21.78
N LEU A 353 2.53 -3.47 22.51
CA LEU A 353 3.51 -4.51 22.17
C LEU A 353 2.87 -5.89 21.97
N ALA A 354 1.85 -6.22 22.77
CA ALA A 354 1.19 -7.51 22.68
C ALA A 354 0.35 -7.65 21.40
N VAL A 355 -0.31 -6.59 20.94
CA VAL A 355 -1.00 -6.59 19.64
C VAL A 355 0.02 -6.67 18.50
N ILE A 356 1.06 -5.83 18.53
CA ILE A 356 2.09 -5.79 17.48
C ILE A 356 2.77 -7.14 17.33
N ASP A 357 3.10 -7.81 18.44
CA ASP A 357 3.77 -9.12 18.41
C ASP A 357 2.90 -10.25 17.86
N ARG A 358 1.60 -10.04 17.68
CA ARG A 358 0.67 -10.98 17.01
C ARG A 358 0.52 -10.72 15.51
N ILE A 359 1.20 -9.72 14.96
CA ILE A 359 1.29 -9.49 13.51
C ILE A 359 2.32 -10.48 12.94
N TYR A 360 1.90 -11.28 11.96
CA TYR A 360 2.75 -12.30 11.35
C TYR A 360 3.65 -11.76 10.24
N ASN A 361 3.19 -10.75 9.52
CA ASN A 361 3.91 -10.17 8.40
C ASN A 361 3.71 -8.65 8.33
N TYR A 362 4.82 -7.92 8.20
CA TYR A 362 4.84 -6.51 7.84
C TYR A 362 5.22 -6.39 6.37
N ILE A 363 4.26 -5.97 5.55
CA ILE A 363 4.42 -5.69 4.12
C ILE A 363 4.94 -4.24 3.95
N PRO A 364 6.14 -4.04 3.38
CA PRO A 364 6.73 -2.72 3.17
C PRO A 364 6.03 -2.00 2.00
N GLY A 365 4.82 -1.49 2.23
CA GLY A 365 3.99 -0.87 1.20
C GLY A 365 4.60 0.40 0.57
N TRP A 366 5.67 0.96 1.15
CA TRP A 366 6.46 2.04 0.53
C TRP A 366 7.29 1.57 -0.66
N GLU A 367 7.58 0.28 -0.77
CA GLU A 367 8.26 -0.28 -1.94
C GLU A 367 7.28 -0.49 -3.11
N ILE A 368 5.99 -0.67 -2.81
CA ILE A 368 4.96 -0.83 -3.84
C ILE A 368 4.78 0.52 -4.56
N PRO A 369 5.06 0.58 -5.88
CA PRO A 369 4.89 1.80 -6.65
C PRO A 369 3.43 2.26 -6.68
N LYS A 370 3.23 3.58 -6.84
CA LYS A 370 1.89 4.14 -7.05
C LYS A 370 1.32 3.55 -8.34
N ILE A 371 0.11 3.02 -8.25
CA ILE A 371 -0.63 2.43 -9.37
C ILE A 371 -1.22 3.60 -10.18
N ASP A 372 -0.83 3.66 -11.45
CA ASP A 372 -1.32 4.59 -12.46
C ASP A 372 -1.91 3.80 -13.66
N ASP A 373 -2.40 4.50 -14.68
CA ASP A 373 -3.03 3.88 -15.85
C ASP A 373 -2.09 2.89 -16.59
N SER A 374 -0.77 3.05 -16.51
CA SER A 374 0.20 2.12 -17.11
C SER A 374 0.34 0.80 -16.34
N ALA A 375 -0.17 0.75 -15.10
CA ALA A 375 -0.11 -0.42 -14.23
C ALA A 375 -1.24 -1.42 -14.51
N TYR A 376 -2.30 -1.00 -15.22
CA TYR A 376 -3.48 -1.84 -15.42
C TYR A 376 -3.19 -3.00 -16.37
N ASN A 377 -3.73 -4.16 -16.01
CA ASN A 377 -3.68 -5.34 -16.86
C ASN A 377 -4.61 -5.17 -18.07
N ASN A 378 -4.03 -5.23 -19.27
CA ASN A 378 -4.80 -5.18 -20.52
C ASN A 378 -5.11 -6.57 -21.11
N ASN A 379 -4.72 -7.63 -20.39
CA ASN A 379 -4.78 -9.01 -20.83
C ASN A 379 -5.84 -9.81 -20.06
N PHE A 380 -5.92 -11.11 -20.32
CA PHE A 380 -6.81 -12.00 -19.57
C PHE A 380 -6.31 -12.22 -18.14
N GLY A 381 -7.24 -12.37 -17.21
CA GLY A 381 -7.02 -12.87 -15.87
C GLY A 381 -8.17 -13.77 -15.45
N LEU A 382 -8.01 -14.50 -14.35
CA LEU A 382 -9.10 -15.30 -13.80
C LEU A 382 -10.22 -14.38 -13.32
N ILE A 383 -11.46 -14.86 -13.45
CA ILE A 383 -12.63 -14.17 -12.91
C ILE A 383 -12.47 -14.11 -11.38
N THR A 384 -12.65 -12.91 -10.83
CA THR A 384 -12.43 -12.56 -9.44
C THR A 384 -13.26 -13.43 -8.47
N ASP A 385 -14.49 -13.76 -8.86
CA ASP A 385 -15.34 -14.70 -8.10
C ASP A 385 -14.77 -16.12 -8.11
N TYR A 386 -14.32 -16.64 -9.25
CA TYR A 386 -13.66 -17.96 -9.32
C TYR A 386 -12.40 -18.04 -8.49
N MET A 387 -11.58 -16.99 -8.56
CA MET A 387 -10.39 -16.89 -7.72
C MET A 387 -10.78 -16.85 -6.25
N SER A 388 -11.78 -16.05 -5.87
CA SER A 388 -12.23 -15.95 -4.48
C SER A 388 -12.70 -17.28 -3.89
N GLU A 389 -13.45 -18.06 -4.66
CA GLU A 389 -13.85 -19.42 -4.25
C GLU A 389 -12.64 -20.36 -4.08
N ALA A 390 -11.65 -20.26 -4.98
CA ALA A 390 -10.41 -21.03 -4.85
C ALA A 390 -9.63 -20.65 -3.59
N LEU A 391 -9.53 -19.36 -3.27
CA LEU A 391 -8.85 -18.88 -2.07
C LEU A 391 -9.61 -19.33 -0.81
N HIS A 392 -10.94 -19.22 -0.80
CA HIS A 392 -11.80 -19.68 0.30
C HIS A 392 -11.67 -21.20 0.52
N TYR A 393 -11.65 -21.99 -0.55
CA TYR A 393 -11.39 -23.43 -0.46
C TYR A 393 -10.04 -23.70 0.24
N LEU A 394 -8.97 -23.01 -0.18
CA LEU A 394 -7.65 -23.16 0.42
C LEU A 394 -7.59 -22.67 1.88
N PHE A 395 -8.40 -21.67 2.23
CA PHE A 395 -8.52 -21.11 3.58
C PHE A 395 -9.13 -22.10 4.58
N VAL A 396 -10.14 -22.88 4.17
CA VAL A 396 -10.78 -23.86 5.06
C VAL A 396 -10.03 -25.19 5.13
N HIS A 397 -9.14 -25.49 4.16
CA HIS A 397 -8.32 -26.72 4.10
C HIS A 397 -6.88 -26.51 4.61
N ASP A 398 -6.73 -25.78 5.72
CA ASP A 398 -5.42 -25.46 6.32
C ASP A 398 -4.58 -26.72 6.64
N SER A 399 -5.23 -27.78 7.13
CA SER A 399 -4.57 -29.00 7.65
C SER A 399 -3.67 -29.68 6.64
N ASP A 400 -4.01 -29.61 5.36
CA ASP A 400 -3.41 -30.42 4.30
C ASP A 400 -1.98 -29.96 3.98
N TYR A 401 -1.68 -28.70 4.30
CA TYR A 401 -0.40 -28.04 3.99
C TYR A 401 0.54 -27.92 5.19
N VAL A 402 0.02 -28.10 6.41
CA VAL A 402 0.83 -28.01 7.64
C VAL A 402 1.95 -29.04 7.66
N GLY A 403 1.68 -30.26 7.17
CA GLY A 403 2.67 -31.34 7.09
C GLY A 403 3.86 -30.98 6.20
N VAL A 404 3.61 -30.36 5.05
CA VAL A 404 4.65 -29.92 4.10
C VAL A 404 5.59 -28.92 4.77
N VAL A 405 5.04 -27.88 5.39
CA VAL A 405 5.84 -26.84 6.07
C VAL A 405 6.65 -27.44 7.21
N ASN A 406 6.05 -28.28 8.06
CA ASN A 406 6.73 -28.85 9.23
C ASN A 406 7.87 -29.79 8.83
N SER A 407 7.75 -30.50 7.72
CA SER A 407 8.78 -31.44 7.26
C SER A 407 10.01 -30.74 6.65
N ARG A 408 9.83 -29.54 6.08
CA ARG A 408 10.89 -28.84 5.31
C ARG A 408 11.47 -27.63 6.03
N LEU A 409 10.69 -26.91 6.84
CA LEU A 409 11.13 -25.67 7.49
C LEU A 409 12.16 -25.96 8.60
N LYS A 410 13.44 -25.72 8.29
CA LYS A 410 14.55 -25.80 9.25
C LYS A 410 14.90 -24.41 9.78
N LYS A 411 14.48 -24.12 11.01
CA LYS A 411 14.66 -22.83 11.68
C LYS A 411 16.05 -22.70 12.31
N GLY A 412 16.60 -21.49 12.34
CA GLY A 412 17.83 -21.16 13.08
C GLY A 412 17.56 -20.60 14.50
N ASP A 413 18.63 -20.17 15.16
CA ASP A 413 18.70 -20.02 16.64
C ASP A 413 18.00 -18.80 17.27
N ASN A 414 17.23 -18.02 16.49
CA ASN A 414 16.57 -16.78 16.97
C ASN A 414 15.08 -16.70 16.57
N ILE A 415 14.45 -17.86 16.41
CA ILE A 415 13.01 -17.99 16.10
C ILE A 415 12.34 -18.64 17.31
N GLU A 416 11.54 -17.86 18.04
CA GLU A 416 10.95 -18.30 19.31
C GLU A 416 9.45 -18.00 19.36
N GLY A 417 8.70 -18.82 20.10
CA GLY A 417 7.30 -18.57 20.44
C GLY A 417 6.43 -18.12 19.25
N ARG A 418 6.04 -16.83 19.25
CA ARG A 418 5.17 -16.22 18.22
C ARG A 418 5.86 -16.09 16.86
N ASP A 419 7.18 -15.99 16.80
CA ASP A 419 7.93 -15.97 15.54
C ASP A 419 7.70 -17.27 14.76
N ASN A 420 7.77 -18.40 15.44
CA ASN A 420 7.53 -19.70 14.81
C ASN A 420 6.12 -19.79 14.19
N LYS A 421 5.11 -19.31 14.91
CA LYS A 421 3.73 -19.30 14.41
C LYS A 421 3.59 -18.38 13.20
N ALA A 422 4.21 -17.20 13.22
CA ALA A 422 4.21 -16.26 12.11
C ALA A 422 4.83 -16.86 10.85
N LEU A 423 5.97 -17.54 10.98
CA LEU A 423 6.63 -18.22 9.86
C LEU A 423 5.80 -19.37 9.33
N GLN A 424 5.30 -20.25 10.20
CA GLN A 424 4.44 -21.38 9.78
C GLN A 424 3.21 -20.88 9.01
N LYS A 425 2.52 -19.86 9.54
CA LYS A 425 1.33 -19.30 8.91
C LYS A 425 1.65 -18.63 7.57
N THR A 426 2.74 -17.85 7.48
CA THR A 426 3.14 -17.13 6.24
C THR A 426 3.61 -18.10 5.15
N VAL A 427 4.50 -19.04 5.49
CA VAL A 427 5.00 -20.04 4.54
C VAL A 427 3.87 -20.94 4.06
N SER A 428 2.99 -21.40 4.96
CA SER A 428 1.82 -22.20 4.59
C SER A 428 0.86 -21.43 3.67
N GLY A 429 0.66 -20.12 3.90
CA GLY A 429 -0.15 -19.28 3.03
C GLY A 429 0.41 -19.18 1.61
N PHE A 430 1.72 -18.95 1.48
CA PHE A 430 2.37 -18.91 0.16
C PHE A 430 2.36 -20.27 -0.55
N ILE A 431 2.59 -21.37 0.18
CA ILE A 431 2.51 -22.71 -0.40
C ILE A 431 1.11 -22.99 -0.93
N LYS A 432 0.06 -22.68 -0.16
CA LYS A 432 -1.33 -22.84 -0.63
C LYS A 432 -1.61 -22.02 -1.89
N LEU A 433 -1.14 -20.77 -1.91
CA LEU A 433 -1.39 -19.86 -3.02
C LEU A 433 -0.63 -20.25 -4.31
N LEU A 434 0.63 -20.68 -4.18
CA LEU A 434 1.52 -20.93 -5.32
C LEU A 434 1.58 -22.40 -5.73
N PHE A 435 1.43 -23.31 -4.77
CA PHE A 435 1.52 -24.76 -4.93
C PHE A 435 0.31 -25.45 -4.27
N PRO A 436 -0.94 -25.10 -4.67
CA PRO A 436 -2.13 -25.77 -4.17
C PRO A 436 -2.13 -27.26 -4.56
N THR A 437 -1.39 -27.61 -5.61
CA THR A 437 -1.04 -28.98 -6.00
C THR A 437 0.46 -29.16 -5.99
N GLY A 438 0.91 -30.33 -5.56
CA GLY A 438 2.34 -30.66 -5.52
C GLY A 438 3.09 -29.94 -4.40
N GLN A 439 4.40 -29.76 -4.58
CA GLN A 439 5.26 -29.08 -3.63
C GLN A 439 6.25 -28.16 -4.37
N PRO A 440 6.67 -27.04 -3.75
CA PRO A 440 7.73 -26.21 -4.31
C PRO A 440 9.03 -26.99 -4.44
N THR A 441 9.88 -26.59 -5.38
CA THR A 441 11.30 -26.97 -5.36
C THR A 441 11.99 -26.49 -4.07
N ASP A 442 13.21 -26.95 -3.80
CA ASP A 442 13.96 -26.50 -2.62
C ASP A 442 14.31 -25.01 -2.71
N GLU A 443 14.66 -24.53 -3.90
CA GLU A 443 14.92 -23.12 -4.18
C GLU A 443 13.68 -22.23 -3.97
N GLU A 444 12.52 -22.64 -4.49
CA GLU A 444 11.27 -21.88 -4.31
C GLU A 444 10.80 -21.88 -2.86
N PHE A 445 11.02 -22.98 -2.14
CA PHE A 445 10.69 -23.06 -0.72
C PHE A 445 11.60 -22.12 0.10
N ASP A 446 12.91 -22.13 -0.16
CA ASP A 446 13.86 -21.23 0.49
C ASP A 446 13.52 -19.74 0.24
N GLU A 447 13.09 -19.39 -0.98
CA GLU A 447 12.67 -18.02 -1.31
C GLU A 447 11.42 -17.57 -0.52
N ILE A 448 10.43 -18.46 -0.37
CA ILE A 448 9.24 -18.21 0.45
C ILE A 448 9.62 -18.04 1.93
N VAL A 449 10.51 -18.90 2.44
CA VAL A 449 10.99 -18.84 3.82
C VAL A 449 11.75 -17.55 4.09
N GLU A 450 12.63 -17.14 3.17
CA GLU A 450 13.38 -15.88 3.28
C GLU A 450 12.43 -14.68 3.36
N TYR A 451 11.45 -14.59 2.45
CA TYR A 451 10.46 -13.52 2.47
C TYR A 451 9.61 -13.52 3.76
N ALA A 452 9.19 -14.68 4.24
CA ALA A 452 8.44 -14.81 5.48
C ALA A 452 9.25 -14.35 6.71
N ILE A 453 10.55 -14.68 6.76
CA ILE A 453 11.44 -14.23 7.83
C ILE A 453 11.64 -12.72 7.76
N GLU A 454 11.84 -12.15 6.58
CA GLU A 454 12.00 -10.70 6.43
C GLU A 454 10.78 -9.95 6.99
N GLY A 455 9.58 -10.35 6.58
CA GLY A 455 8.33 -9.76 7.01
C GLY A 455 8.11 -9.85 8.53
N ARG A 456 8.45 -10.99 9.15
CA ARG A 456 8.36 -11.16 10.61
C ARG A 456 9.47 -10.43 11.36
N ARG A 457 10.70 -10.42 10.82
CA ARG A 457 11.83 -9.68 11.40
C ARG A 457 11.52 -8.19 11.47
N ARG A 458 10.90 -7.62 10.44
CA ARG A 458 10.47 -6.22 10.43
C ARG A 458 9.55 -5.89 11.60
N VAL A 459 8.64 -6.78 12.00
CA VAL A 459 7.82 -6.62 13.21
C VAL A 459 8.69 -6.66 14.48
N LYS A 460 9.57 -7.67 14.59
CA LYS A 460 10.43 -7.88 15.75
C LYS A 460 11.42 -6.73 15.98
N GLU A 461 11.96 -6.16 14.90
CA GLU A 461 12.80 -4.96 14.94
C GLU A 461 12.07 -3.78 15.58
N GLN A 462 10.78 -3.59 15.29
CA GLN A 462 10.01 -2.49 15.90
C GLN A 462 9.72 -2.76 17.39
N LEU A 463 9.42 -4.01 17.76
CA LEU A 463 9.25 -4.38 19.18
C LEU A 463 10.53 -4.14 19.99
N ASN A 464 11.69 -4.52 19.42
CA ASN A 464 13.00 -4.31 20.04
C ASN A 464 13.33 -2.82 20.22
N LYS A 465 12.92 -1.95 19.28
CA LYS A 465 13.08 -0.50 19.41
C LYS A 465 12.15 0.11 20.46
N ARG A 466 10.88 -0.33 20.52
CA ARG A 466 9.89 0.16 21.49
C ARG A 466 10.16 -0.31 22.92
N LYS A 467 10.74 -1.51 23.05
CA LYS A 467 11.15 -2.10 24.32
C LYS A 467 12.57 -2.66 24.20
N PRO A 468 13.60 -1.81 24.33
CA PRO A 468 15.01 -2.21 24.23
C PRO A 468 15.46 -3.00 25.47
N ASP A 469 14.97 -4.23 25.61
CA ASP A 469 15.35 -5.17 26.66
C ASP A 469 15.70 -6.55 26.08
N GLU A 470 15.89 -7.56 26.92
CA GLU A 470 16.23 -8.91 26.47
C GLU A 470 15.08 -9.64 25.78
N GLU A 471 13.83 -9.21 25.95
CA GLU A 471 12.63 -9.91 25.44
C GLU A 471 12.59 -9.94 23.92
N TYR A 472 12.94 -8.82 23.26
CA TYR A 472 12.88 -8.68 21.81
C TYR A 472 14.25 -8.53 21.12
N ALA A 473 15.34 -8.65 21.89
CA ALA A 473 16.72 -8.46 21.39
C ALA A 473 17.16 -9.44 20.29
N ARG A 474 16.55 -10.63 20.20
CA ARG A 474 16.95 -11.70 19.26
C ARG A 474 16.41 -11.49 17.84
N ILE A 475 16.83 -10.41 17.17
CA ILE A 475 16.35 -10.03 15.83
C ILE A 475 17.07 -10.72 14.66
N ASN A 476 18.20 -11.39 14.90
CA ASN A 476 18.99 -12.10 13.88
C ASN A 476 18.35 -13.45 13.49
N MET A 477 17.12 -13.39 12.99
CA MET A 477 16.33 -14.53 12.55
C MET A 477 16.97 -15.21 11.33
N SER A 478 16.99 -16.54 11.33
CA SER A 478 17.69 -17.34 10.31
C SER A 478 17.00 -18.67 10.04
N TYR A 479 17.35 -19.29 8.90
CA TYR A 479 16.93 -20.64 8.53
C TYR A 479 18.12 -21.44 7.99
N ILE A 480 17.96 -22.76 7.86
CA ILE A 480 18.91 -23.64 7.18
C ILE A 480 18.38 -23.89 5.77
N ASN A 481 19.12 -23.43 4.77
CA ASN A 481 18.74 -23.56 3.37
C ASN A 481 18.91 -25.00 2.86
N LYS A 482 18.51 -25.24 1.61
CA LYS A 482 18.64 -26.55 0.94
C LYS A 482 20.05 -27.13 0.94
N ASP A 483 21.07 -26.27 0.91
CA ASP A 483 22.49 -26.67 0.90
C ASP A 483 23.04 -26.94 2.30
N GLY A 484 22.20 -26.81 3.34
CA GLY A 484 22.58 -27.01 4.75
C GLY A 484 23.23 -25.79 5.39
N ASN A 485 23.26 -24.64 4.71
CA ASN A 485 23.86 -23.41 5.20
C ASN A 485 22.88 -22.59 6.03
N LYS A 486 23.36 -22.01 7.14
CA LYS A 486 22.58 -21.07 7.95
C LYS A 486 22.56 -19.70 7.28
N VAL A 487 21.36 -19.23 6.95
CA VAL A 487 21.12 -17.93 6.30
C VAL A 487 20.41 -16.99 7.28
N VAL A 488 21.06 -15.88 7.65
CA VAL A 488 20.44 -14.79 8.42
C VAL A 488 19.77 -13.84 7.45
N VAL A 489 18.47 -13.61 7.63
CA VAL A 489 17.66 -12.78 6.72
C VAL A 489 17.52 -11.39 7.32
N TYR A 490 17.84 -10.35 6.55
CA TYR A 490 17.80 -8.95 6.99
C TYR A 490 16.72 -8.17 6.24
N CYS A 491 16.09 -7.20 6.90
CA CYS A 491 15.27 -6.20 6.20
C CYS A 491 16.21 -5.26 5.41
N PRO A 492 16.00 -5.07 4.09
CA PRO A 492 16.89 -4.23 3.28
C PRO A 492 17.11 -2.82 3.81
N GLU A 493 16.06 -2.22 4.36
CA GLU A 493 16.07 -0.85 4.86
C GLU A 493 16.85 -0.67 6.17
N SER A 494 16.90 -1.69 7.04
CA SER A 494 17.44 -1.59 8.39
C SER A 494 18.73 -2.39 8.61
N LYS A 495 19.15 -3.21 7.64
CA LYS A 495 20.33 -4.09 7.72
C LYS A 495 21.60 -3.41 8.24
N TYR A 496 21.80 -2.15 7.88
CA TYR A 496 22.98 -1.35 8.22
C TYR A 496 22.70 -0.26 9.26
N SER A 497 21.50 -0.25 9.87
CA SER A 497 21.12 0.76 10.85
C SER A 497 21.56 0.33 12.25
N GLU A 498 22.46 1.09 12.86
CA GLU A 498 22.87 0.85 14.25
C GLU A 498 21.67 0.97 15.21
N ALA A 499 20.80 1.98 15.02
CA ALA A 499 19.65 2.20 15.88
C ALA A 499 18.61 1.07 15.82
N THR A 500 18.49 0.37 14.68
CA THR A 500 17.58 -0.79 14.56
C THR A 500 18.26 -2.10 14.94
N GLN A 501 19.53 -2.29 14.58
CA GLN A 501 20.26 -3.53 14.86
C GLN A 501 20.71 -3.63 16.33
N ASN A 502 20.95 -2.49 17.00
CA ASN A 502 21.41 -2.40 18.38
C ASN A 502 20.71 -1.25 19.15
N PRO A 503 19.38 -1.28 19.33
CA PRO A 503 18.65 -0.20 20.02
C PRO A 503 19.08 -0.01 21.48
N ARG A 504 19.68 -1.03 22.11
CA ARG A 504 20.18 -1.02 23.48
C ARG A 504 21.57 -0.40 23.63
N LYS A 505 22.27 -0.14 22.52
CA LYS A 505 23.66 0.36 22.50
C LYS A 505 24.62 -0.57 23.25
N ASP A 506 24.43 -1.88 23.09
CA ASP A 506 25.32 -2.89 23.67
C ASP A 506 26.63 -2.93 22.89
N LEU A 507 27.76 -2.81 23.60
CA LEU A 507 29.10 -2.78 23.01
C LEU A 507 29.49 -4.11 22.35
N ASN A 508 28.82 -5.21 22.69
CA ASN A 508 29.14 -6.55 22.16
C ASN A 508 28.36 -6.91 20.89
N VAL A 509 27.47 -6.03 20.41
CA VAL A 509 26.68 -6.27 19.20
C VAL A 509 27.37 -5.65 17.99
N GLU A 510 27.97 -6.49 17.15
CA GLU A 510 28.52 -6.07 15.86
C GLU A 510 27.41 -5.83 14.85
N VAL A 511 27.33 -4.60 14.33
CA VAL A 511 26.42 -4.21 13.26
C VAL A 511 27.18 -4.19 11.93
N LEU A 512 26.58 -4.75 10.88
CA LEU A 512 27.18 -4.75 9.56
C LEU A 512 27.41 -3.31 9.06
N THR A 513 28.61 -3.02 8.59
CA THR A 513 28.91 -1.77 7.89
C THR A 513 28.55 -1.92 6.41
N LYS A 514 28.05 -0.85 5.78
CA LYS A 514 27.90 -0.83 4.32
C LYS A 514 29.28 -1.07 3.68
N PRO A 515 29.40 -1.94 2.66
CA PRO A 515 30.67 -2.11 1.96
C PRO A 515 31.10 -0.76 1.37
N ILE A 516 32.32 -0.34 1.69
CA ILE A 516 32.99 0.79 1.05
C ILE A 516 33.30 0.33 -0.37
N VAL A 517 32.66 0.93 -1.38
CA VAL A 517 33.05 0.70 -2.77
C VAL A 517 34.37 1.44 -2.97
N GLU A 518 35.49 0.73 -2.95
CA GLU A 518 36.81 1.31 -3.28
C GLU A 518 36.85 1.69 -4.77
N GLU A 519 36.99 2.99 -5.04
CA GLU A 519 37.30 3.49 -6.38
C GLU A 519 38.70 3.03 -6.80
N VAL A 520 38.75 2.05 -7.70
CA VAL A 520 39.99 1.63 -8.36
C VAL A 520 40.46 2.75 -9.30
N LYS A 521 41.60 3.38 -8.98
CA LYS A 521 42.25 4.38 -9.83
C LYS A 521 42.61 3.79 -11.20
N PRO A 522 42.25 4.42 -12.33
CA PRO A 522 42.66 3.92 -13.65
C PRO A 522 44.09 4.34 -13.97
N VAL A 523 44.91 3.38 -14.35
CA VAL A 523 46.24 3.57 -14.96
C VAL A 523 46.03 3.89 -16.45
N VAL A 524 46.72 4.92 -16.91
CA VAL A 524 46.69 5.42 -18.29
C VAL A 524 47.56 4.54 -19.19
N ASP A 525 47.01 4.05 -20.30
CA ASP A 525 47.82 3.78 -21.49
C ASP A 525 47.06 4.08 -22.79
N GLN A 526 47.79 4.54 -23.78
CA GLN A 526 47.33 5.32 -24.93
C GLN A 526 47.00 4.47 -26.19
N SER A 527 46.05 4.99 -26.96
CA SER A 527 45.91 4.92 -28.44
C SER A 527 45.36 3.66 -29.13
N ILE A 528 44.24 3.81 -29.87
CA ILE A 528 44.08 3.78 -31.36
C ILE A 528 42.57 3.87 -31.72
N VAL A 529 42.25 4.47 -32.88
CA VAL A 529 40.97 5.07 -33.30
C VAL A 529 40.13 4.16 -34.26
N LEU A 530 38.84 3.94 -33.90
CA LEU A 530 37.55 3.74 -34.67
C LEU A 530 37.41 2.64 -35.78
N PRO A 531 36.19 2.21 -36.25
CA PRO A 531 34.78 2.59 -35.88
C PRO A 531 33.71 1.44 -35.75
N ILE A 532 32.63 1.75 -35.01
CA ILE A 532 31.18 1.34 -35.11
C ILE A 532 30.80 -0.16 -35.19
N HIS A 533 30.27 -0.72 -34.08
CA HIS A 533 28.87 -1.18 -33.91
C HIS A 533 28.66 -1.92 -32.56
N SER A 534 27.42 -1.84 -32.05
CA SER A 534 26.79 -2.65 -30.98
C SER A 534 27.05 -2.30 -29.50
N ALA A 535 25.91 -2.14 -28.80
CA ALA A 535 25.63 -2.39 -27.38
C ALA A 535 26.34 -1.59 -26.26
N ILE A 536 25.56 -1.40 -25.17
CA ILE A 536 25.89 -0.88 -23.83
C ILE A 536 25.67 0.65 -23.67
N ALA A 537 24.58 1.00 -22.98
CA ALA A 537 24.39 2.35 -22.45
C ALA A 537 25.27 2.56 -21.19
N PRO A 538 25.88 3.74 -20.98
CA PRO A 538 26.95 3.92 -20.01
C PRO A 538 26.44 4.22 -18.59
N ILE A 539 27.23 3.81 -17.61
CA ILE A 539 27.20 4.27 -16.22
C ILE A 539 27.44 5.79 -16.23
N VAL A 540 26.44 6.56 -15.82
CA VAL A 540 26.54 8.02 -15.69
C VAL A 540 27.21 8.31 -14.35
N ASP A 541 28.40 8.90 -14.43
CA ASP A 541 29.11 9.61 -13.36
C ASP A 541 28.12 10.45 -12.53
N SER A 542 27.94 10.10 -11.25
CA SER A 542 26.91 10.67 -10.36
C SER A 542 27.39 11.92 -9.61
N SER A 543 28.40 12.61 -10.12
CA SER A 543 28.79 13.91 -9.60
C SER A 543 27.90 15.01 -10.20
N PRO A 544 27.42 15.98 -9.39
CA PRO A 544 26.62 17.09 -9.92
C PRO A 544 27.41 17.81 -11.02
N LYS A 545 26.72 18.14 -12.11
CA LYS A 545 27.32 18.85 -13.25
C LYS A 545 27.03 20.34 -13.15
N GLU A 546 27.96 21.13 -13.68
CA GLU A 546 27.73 22.55 -13.91
C GLU A 546 26.52 22.74 -14.83
N LYS A 547 25.65 23.68 -14.47
CA LYS A 547 24.44 23.95 -15.24
C LYS A 547 23.93 25.37 -15.03
N THR A 548 23.17 25.85 -16.01
CA THR A 548 22.37 27.05 -15.87
C THR A 548 20.90 26.68 -16.00
N ILE A 549 20.10 27.13 -15.05
CA ILE A 549 18.64 26.93 -15.02
C ILE A 549 17.98 28.28 -15.27
N ASP A 550 17.18 28.36 -16.32
CA ASP A 550 16.35 29.52 -16.65
C ASP A 550 14.89 29.23 -16.29
N ILE A 551 14.45 29.75 -15.14
CA ILE A 551 13.07 29.64 -14.68
C ILE A 551 12.24 30.74 -15.35
N GLN A 552 11.16 30.34 -16.02
CA GLN A 552 10.21 31.27 -16.62
C GLN A 552 9.12 31.69 -15.62
N TYR A 553 8.42 32.78 -15.95
CA TYR A 553 7.31 33.24 -15.13
C TYR A 553 6.17 32.22 -15.15
N GLY A 554 5.77 31.73 -13.98
CA GLY A 554 4.67 30.79 -13.80
C GLY A 554 5.11 29.35 -13.65
N ASP A 555 6.38 29.05 -13.87
CA ASP A 555 6.93 27.70 -13.74
C ASP A 555 6.79 27.17 -12.30
N ILE A 556 6.58 25.86 -12.20
CA ILE A 556 6.53 25.09 -10.94
C ILE A 556 7.58 23.97 -10.99
N GLY A 557 7.84 23.32 -9.85
CA GLY A 557 8.81 22.22 -9.71
C GLY A 557 10.20 22.67 -9.26
N TYR A 558 10.32 23.91 -8.78
CA TYR A 558 11.60 24.52 -8.39
C TYR A 558 11.63 24.85 -6.90
N GLY A 559 11.41 23.84 -6.04
CA GLY A 559 11.66 23.97 -4.61
C GLY A 559 13.15 24.10 -4.30
N TYR A 560 13.50 24.50 -3.07
CA TYR A 560 14.92 24.57 -2.68
C TYR A 560 15.59 23.19 -2.66
N ASP A 561 14.87 22.16 -2.25
CA ASP A 561 15.35 20.77 -2.34
C ASP A 561 15.70 20.40 -3.78
N ASP A 562 14.83 20.73 -4.74
CA ASP A 562 15.01 20.41 -6.16
C ASP A 562 16.18 21.18 -6.78
N LEU A 563 16.38 22.43 -6.35
CA LEU A 563 17.41 23.32 -6.91
C LEU A 563 18.79 23.10 -6.30
N PHE A 564 18.90 22.97 -4.98
CA PHE A 564 20.17 23.12 -4.28
C PHE A 564 20.65 21.83 -3.60
N ALA A 565 19.78 20.85 -3.29
CA ALA A 565 20.16 19.71 -2.45
C ALA A 565 21.35 18.91 -3.00
N GLU A 566 21.39 18.68 -4.32
CA GLU A 566 22.46 17.93 -4.98
C GLU A 566 23.82 18.64 -4.85
N TYR A 567 23.85 19.97 -4.89
CA TYR A 567 25.05 20.79 -4.87
C TYR A 567 25.55 21.09 -3.44
N LEU A 568 24.64 21.11 -2.47
CA LEU A 568 24.95 21.35 -1.07
C LEU A 568 25.42 20.08 -0.34
N LYS A 569 25.18 18.89 -0.91
CA LYS A 569 25.58 17.62 -0.32
C LYS A 569 27.10 17.47 -0.23
N GLY A 570 27.60 17.12 0.95
CA GLY A 570 29.02 17.05 1.27
C GLY A 570 29.68 18.40 1.60
N ALA A 571 28.93 19.51 1.60
CA ALA A 571 29.45 20.81 2.02
C ALA A 571 29.41 20.95 3.56
N SER A 572 30.57 21.06 4.20
CA SER A 572 30.70 21.30 5.63
C SER A 572 30.55 22.77 6.00
N ILE A 573 30.81 23.69 5.07
CA ILE A 573 30.59 25.13 5.22
C ILE A 573 29.77 25.61 4.04
N VAL A 574 28.69 26.36 4.33
CA VAL A 574 27.86 27.02 3.32
C VAL A 574 27.79 28.51 3.67
N MET A 575 28.19 29.34 2.71
CA MET A 575 28.08 30.79 2.77
C MET A 575 26.98 31.23 1.81
N LEU A 576 26.03 32.01 2.29
CA LEU A 576 24.98 32.65 1.49
C LEU A 576 25.15 34.16 1.59
N GLU A 577 25.21 34.82 0.44
CA GLU A 577 25.00 36.26 0.33
C GLU A 577 23.59 36.51 -0.18
N GLU A 578 22.75 37.13 0.67
CA GLU A 578 21.38 37.52 0.34
C GLU A 578 21.13 38.93 0.89
N PRO A 579 21.20 39.96 0.04
CA PRO A 579 21.08 41.34 0.50
C PRO A 579 19.68 41.71 0.99
N TYR A 580 18.63 40.96 0.65
CA TYR A 580 17.24 41.41 0.81
C TYR A 580 16.43 40.56 1.79
N LEU A 581 16.45 40.94 3.07
CA LEU A 581 15.71 40.23 4.15
C LEU A 581 14.67 41.08 4.89
N GLY A 582 14.28 42.24 4.34
CA GLY A 582 13.39 43.20 5.00
C GLY A 582 11.94 42.75 5.21
N ASN A 583 11.41 41.88 4.34
CA ASN A 583 10.02 41.43 4.40
C ASN A 583 9.88 40.07 5.10
N GLY A 584 8.75 39.84 5.77
CA GLY A 584 8.50 38.58 6.50
C GLY A 584 8.60 37.32 5.63
N PHE A 585 8.15 37.36 4.37
CA PHE A 585 8.30 36.21 3.46
C PHE A 585 9.76 35.93 3.09
N GLN A 586 10.63 36.94 3.14
CA GLN A 586 12.07 36.79 2.87
C GLN A 586 12.73 36.02 4.01
N ILE A 587 12.38 36.36 5.25
CA ILE A 587 12.80 35.61 6.43
C ILE A 587 12.30 34.16 6.37
N VAL A 588 11.04 33.92 5.98
CA VAL A 588 10.51 32.56 5.81
C VAL A 588 11.28 31.78 4.74
N ASN A 589 11.67 32.42 3.65
CA ASN A 589 12.49 31.82 2.61
C ASN A 589 13.90 31.48 3.10
N LEU A 590 14.51 32.33 3.91
CA LEU A 590 15.79 32.03 4.56
C LEU A 590 15.68 30.84 5.50
N VAL A 591 14.64 30.79 6.35
CA VAL A 591 14.39 29.66 7.25
C VAL A 591 14.28 28.36 6.47
N ARG A 592 13.53 28.33 5.37
CA ARG A 592 13.40 27.14 4.52
C ARG A 592 14.72 26.69 3.88
N PHE A 593 15.60 27.63 3.54
CA PHE A 593 16.94 27.30 3.06
C PHE A 593 17.81 26.70 4.18
N ILE A 594 17.72 27.25 5.40
CA ILE A 594 18.39 26.69 6.58
C ILE A 594 17.83 25.29 6.91
N GLU A 595 16.52 25.09 6.82
CA GLU A 595 15.87 23.78 6.98
C GLU A 595 16.40 22.75 5.97
N LEU A 596 16.66 23.17 4.73
CA LEU A 596 17.31 22.32 3.73
C LEU A 596 18.72 21.93 4.17
N LEU A 597 19.54 22.86 4.68
CA LEU A 597 20.88 22.54 5.18
C LEU A 597 20.84 21.56 6.35
N VAL A 598 19.92 21.77 7.29
CA VAL A 598 19.69 20.86 8.43
C VAL A 598 19.22 19.49 7.94
N LYS A 599 18.35 19.44 6.92
CA LYS A 599 17.84 18.20 6.32
C LYS A 599 18.93 17.40 5.60
N ILE A 600 19.88 18.09 4.94
CA ILE A 600 21.05 17.45 4.31
C ILE A 600 21.99 16.90 5.40
N GLY A 601 22.23 17.68 6.46
CA GLY A 601 22.98 17.24 7.65
C GLY A 601 24.50 17.27 7.53
N ASP A 602 25.05 17.65 6.37
CA ASP A 602 26.50 17.73 6.16
C ASP A 602 27.10 19.07 6.62
N CYS A 603 26.29 20.15 6.65
CA CYS A 603 26.73 21.50 6.97
C CYS A 603 26.98 21.67 8.48
N LYS A 604 28.19 22.08 8.84
CA LYS A 604 28.60 22.36 10.23
C LYS A 604 28.61 23.85 10.53
N ALA A 605 28.81 24.69 9.52
CA ALA A 605 28.80 26.15 9.67
C ALA A 605 28.07 26.80 8.51
N PHE A 606 26.96 27.47 8.82
CA PHE A 606 26.22 28.31 7.91
C PHE A 606 26.54 29.78 8.16
N ARG A 607 26.99 30.49 7.13
CA ARG A 607 27.35 31.90 7.17
C ARG A 607 26.44 32.71 6.25
N LEU A 608 25.80 33.74 6.79
CA LEU A 608 24.96 34.66 6.03
C LEU A 608 25.61 36.05 5.96
N ILE A 609 25.72 36.58 4.75
CA ILE A 609 26.05 37.99 4.50
C ILE A 609 24.75 38.65 3.99
N THR A 610 24.32 39.72 4.66
CA THR A 610 23.10 40.46 4.31
C THR A 610 23.31 41.96 4.48
N LYS A 611 22.43 42.77 3.91
CA LYS A 611 22.38 44.21 4.17
C LYS A 611 21.57 44.56 5.42
N PRO A 612 21.91 45.66 6.10
CA PRO A 612 20.97 46.30 7.02
C PRO A 612 19.73 46.79 6.25
N GLY A 613 18.61 46.95 6.96
CA GLY A 613 17.37 47.47 6.39
C GLY A 613 17.50 48.94 5.97
N GLU A 614 16.62 49.40 5.10
CA GLU A 614 16.64 50.78 4.58
C GLU A 614 16.32 51.81 5.66
N THR A 615 15.59 51.41 6.71
CA THR A 615 15.34 52.23 7.90
C THR A 615 15.96 51.62 9.17
N PRO A 616 16.20 52.42 10.21
CA PRO A 616 16.63 51.91 11.52
C PRO A 616 15.67 50.89 12.11
N GLU A 617 14.35 51.05 11.92
CA GLU A 617 13.35 50.08 12.40
C GLU A 617 13.44 48.75 11.63
N GLU A 618 13.61 48.80 10.31
CA GLU A 618 13.77 47.61 9.48
C GLU A 618 15.07 46.86 9.82
N SER A 619 16.18 47.59 10.00
CA SER A 619 17.46 47.04 10.45
C SER A 619 17.35 46.31 11.79
N ALA A 620 16.63 46.91 12.75
CA ALA A 620 16.36 46.28 14.04
C ALA A 620 15.53 44.99 13.88
N SER A 621 14.50 45.02 13.04
CA SER A 621 13.64 43.85 12.78
C SER A 621 14.41 42.69 12.14
N ILE A 622 15.26 42.96 11.13
CA ILE A 622 16.09 41.94 10.50
C ILE A 622 17.03 41.32 11.55
N SER A 623 17.73 42.16 12.33
CA SER A 623 18.65 41.69 13.37
C SER A 623 17.96 40.79 14.40
N ASP A 624 16.77 41.18 14.88
CA ASP A 624 16.02 40.39 15.85
C ASP A 624 15.51 39.07 15.27
N ASN A 625 15.07 39.06 14.02
CA ASN A 625 14.66 37.82 13.33
C ASN A 625 15.84 36.86 13.17
N LEU A 626 17.02 37.35 12.77
CA LEU A 626 18.22 36.52 12.62
C LEU A 626 18.70 35.94 13.96
N LYS A 627 18.63 36.72 15.05
CA LYS A 627 18.91 36.21 16.41
C LYS A 627 17.97 35.08 16.79
N ARG A 628 16.66 35.24 16.58
CA ARG A 628 15.66 34.20 16.88
C ARG A 628 15.89 32.93 16.07
N ILE A 629 16.25 33.06 14.79
CA ILE A 629 16.60 31.90 13.96
C ILE A 629 17.83 31.18 14.53
N LYS A 630 18.86 31.94 14.94
CA LYS A 630 20.07 31.40 15.56
C LYS A 630 19.80 30.68 16.89
N GLU A 631 18.96 31.26 17.75
CA GLU A 631 18.54 30.66 19.01
C GLU A 631 17.75 29.37 18.76
N THR A 632 16.73 29.42 17.90
CA THR A 632 15.89 28.25 17.55
C THR A 632 16.73 27.12 16.98
N LEU A 633 17.70 27.44 16.13
CA LEU A 633 18.61 26.45 15.57
C LEU A 633 19.55 25.86 16.65
N GLY A 634 19.97 26.66 17.62
CA GLY A 634 20.82 26.21 18.74
C GLY A 634 20.10 25.34 19.76
N GLU A 635 18.79 25.55 19.95
CA GLU A 635 17.93 24.77 20.87
C GLU A 635 17.49 23.42 20.27
N MET A 636 17.73 23.19 18.99
CA MET A 636 17.30 21.99 18.29
C MET A 636 18.20 20.78 18.66
N ASP A 637 17.62 19.79 19.35
CA ASP A 637 18.31 18.57 19.75
C ASP A 637 18.94 17.82 18.55
N GLY A 638 20.22 17.51 18.67
CA GLY A 638 20.99 16.82 17.63
C GLY A 638 21.49 17.72 16.48
N ASN A 639 21.30 19.05 16.55
CA ASN A 639 21.89 19.97 15.59
C ASN A 639 23.41 20.05 15.75
N ILE A 640 24.13 19.95 14.63
CA ILE A 640 25.59 20.08 14.55
C ILE A 640 26.04 21.36 13.82
N MET A 641 25.08 22.17 13.34
CA MET A 641 25.32 23.34 12.50
C MET A 641 25.32 24.64 13.33
N SER A 642 26.41 25.40 13.26
CA SER A 642 26.46 26.77 13.76
C SER A 642 25.90 27.75 12.72
N PHE A 643 25.22 28.81 13.20
CA PHE A 643 24.75 29.91 12.36
C PHE A 643 25.44 31.22 12.73
N GLU A 644 26.14 31.80 11.76
CA GLU A 644 26.80 33.10 11.83
C GLU A 644 26.21 34.02 10.76
N TYR A 645 26.06 35.31 11.10
CA TYR A 645 25.61 36.30 10.13
C TYR A 645 26.38 37.61 10.31
N GLU A 646 26.62 38.30 9.21
CA GLU A 646 27.27 39.61 9.17
C GLU A 646 26.47 40.58 8.29
N PHE A 647 26.58 41.86 8.63
CA PHE A 647 25.95 42.94 7.87
C PHE A 647 27.01 43.66 7.03
N ASP A 648 26.81 43.70 5.72
CA ASP A 648 27.65 44.45 4.79
C ASP A 648 26.79 45.43 3.98
N GLU A 649 27.01 46.74 4.19
CA GLU A 649 26.31 47.82 3.49
C GLU A 649 26.56 47.81 1.97
N ASN A 650 27.63 47.17 1.50
CA ASN A 650 27.98 47.09 0.08
C ASN A 650 27.58 45.75 -0.56
N SER A 651 26.96 44.82 0.18
CA SER A 651 26.55 43.52 -0.35
C SER A 651 25.44 43.66 -1.41
N HIS A 652 25.75 43.41 -2.67
CA HIS A 652 24.78 43.47 -3.78
C HIS A 652 24.60 42.13 -4.49
N ASP A 653 25.53 41.21 -4.27
CA ASP A 653 25.55 39.94 -4.95
C ASP A 653 24.60 38.96 -4.27
N ARG A 654 24.10 37.99 -5.04
CA ARG A 654 23.16 36.98 -4.57
C ARG A 654 23.72 35.63 -4.95
N TYR A 655 24.24 34.94 -3.97
CA TYR A 655 25.18 33.88 -4.29
C TYR A 655 25.37 32.91 -3.13
N ILE A 656 25.59 31.64 -3.46
CA ILE A 656 25.90 30.59 -2.50
C ILE A 656 27.29 30.06 -2.84
N ARG A 657 28.14 29.96 -1.81
CA ARG A 657 29.45 29.34 -1.88
C ARG A 657 29.55 28.21 -0.88
N THR A 658 30.07 27.08 -1.33
CA THR A 658 30.17 25.88 -0.50
C THR A 658 31.60 25.37 -0.39
N SER A 659 31.90 24.64 0.67
CA SER A 659 33.22 24.01 0.89
C SER A 659 33.49 22.79 0.00
N ASN A 660 32.48 22.26 -0.68
CA ASN A 660 32.63 21.21 -1.71
C ASN A 660 32.84 21.83 -3.12
N ASN A 661 33.30 23.08 -3.16
CA ASN A 661 33.70 23.84 -4.34
C ASN A 661 32.57 24.15 -5.34
N TRP A 662 31.35 24.38 -4.86
CA TRP A 662 30.26 24.89 -5.70
C TRP A 662 29.99 26.36 -5.46
N ASP A 663 29.75 27.02 -6.59
CA ASP A 663 29.45 28.43 -6.72
C ASP A 663 28.13 28.58 -7.44
N ILE A 664 27.14 29.15 -6.75
CA ILE A 664 25.77 29.21 -7.25
C ILE A 664 25.31 30.67 -7.28
N THR A 665 25.23 31.24 -8.48
CA THR A 665 24.70 32.60 -8.67
C THR A 665 23.17 32.56 -8.73
N LEU A 666 22.52 33.45 -7.95
CA LEU A 666 21.07 33.50 -7.80
C LEU A 666 20.51 34.79 -8.40
N GLY A 667 19.88 34.74 -9.58
CA GLY A 667 19.40 35.95 -10.27
C GLY A 667 18.43 36.81 -9.44
N ARG A 668 17.56 36.18 -8.62
CA ARG A 668 16.64 36.85 -7.69
C ARG A 668 16.85 36.48 -6.22
N GLY A 669 18.00 35.87 -5.91
CA GLY A 669 18.26 35.38 -4.57
C GLY A 669 17.32 34.24 -4.20
N LEU A 670 17.01 34.11 -2.92
CA LEU A 670 16.04 33.13 -2.41
C LEU A 670 14.58 33.54 -2.69
N HIS A 671 14.32 34.74 -3.22
CA HIS A 671 13.00 35.35 -3.24
C HIS A 671 12.35 35.37 -4.63
N PHE A 672 12.40 34.22 -5.32
CA PHE A 672 11.94 34.09 -6.71
C PHE A 672 10.53 33.49 -6.86
N TYR A 673 9.77 33.28 -5.81
CA TYR A 673 8.39 32.75 -5.91
C TYR A 673 7.36 33.86 -6.11
N GLN A 674 6.27 33.57 -6.83
CA GLN A 674 5.16 34.52 -6.99
C GLN A 674 4.42 34.69 -5.67
N ASN A 675 3.98 35.93 -5.41
CA ASN A 675 3.18 36.25 -4.25
C ASN A 675 1.76 35.72 -4.42
N MET A 676 1.38 34.77 -3.57
CA MET A 676 0.01 34.26 -3.46
C MET A 676 -0.73 35.11 -2.41
N ASN A 677 -1.07 36.35 -2.78
CA ASN A 677 -1.57 37.35 -1.84
C ASN A 677 -2.90 36.89 -1.17
N PRO A 678 -2.94 36.65 0.16
CA PRO A 678 -4.16 36.24 0.85
C PRO A 678 -5.24 37.33 0.89
N ASN A 679 -4.85 38.61 0.75
CA ASN A 679 -5.75 39.75 0.87
C ASN A 679 -6.51 40.07 -0.43
N LYS A 680 -6.28 39.31 -1.52
CA LYS A 680 -7.00 39.46 -2.79
C LYS A 680 -7.97 38.31 -3.10
N ASP A 681 -7.82 37.14 -2.49
CA ASP A 681 -8.75 36.01 -2.65
C ASP A 681 -8.74 35.15 -1.37
N SER A 682 -9.90 35.03 -0.71
CA SER A 682 -10.09 34.33 0.57
C SER A 682 -9.93 32.81 0.47
N ARG A 683 -9.72 32.26 -0.74
CA ARG A 683 -9.46 30.83 -1.00
C ARG A 683 -7.98 30.43 -0.91
N ASN A 684 -7.06 31.39 -0.72
CA ASN A 684 -5.61 31.17 -0.88
C ASN A 684 -4.92 30.34 0.22
N PHE A 685 -5.49 30.20 1.42
CA PHE A 685 -4.92 29.30 2.44
C PHE A 685 -4.97 27.82 2.02
N PHE A 686 -5.90 27.47 1.13
CA PHE A 686 -6.08 26.11 0.60
C PHE A 686 -5.48 25.94 -0.80
N GLN A 687 -4.77 26.95 -1.32
CA GLN A 687 -4.17 26.85 -2.65
C GLN A 687 -2.95 25.91 -2.62
N MET A 688 -2.92 25.00 -3.59
CA MET A 688 -1.75 24.15 -3.81
C MET A 688 -0.55 25.04 -4.13
N GLY A 689 0.59 24.73 -3.51
CA GLY A 689 1.74 25.60 -3.55
C GLY A 689 1.86 26.55 -2.36
N THR A 690 0.94 26.63 -1.39
CA THR A 690 1.10 27.52 -0.19
C THR A 690 2.10 27.00 0.85
N TYR A 691 2.26 25.68 0.99
CA TYR A 691 3.22 25.08 1.93
C TYR A 691 4.41 24.46 1.21
N ASP A 692 4.16 23.69 0.16
CA ASP A 692 5.18 23.09 -0.71
C ASP A 692 5.59 24.06 -1.82
N LEU A 693 6.88 24.43 -1.88
CA LEU A 693 7.40 25.36 -2.90
C LEU A 693 7.56 24.72 -4.26
N SER A 694 7.67 23.39 -4.35
CA SER A 694 7.71 22.70 -5.64
C SER A 694 6.40 22.90 -6.42
N LEU A 695 5.29 23.20 -5.73
CA LEU A 695 4.00 23.49 -6.35
C LEU A 695 3.74 25.00 -6.50
N ARG A 696 4.67 25.88 -6.10
CA ARG A 696 4.48 27.34 -6.14
C ARG A 696 4.96 27.93 -7.46
N PRO A 697 4.11 28.72 -8.17
CA PRO A 697 4.53 29.42 -9.37
C PRO A 697 5.71 30.37 -9.10
N CYS A 698 6.69 30.38 -9.99
CA CYS A 698 7.91 31.16 -9.86
C CYS A 698 7.87 32.47 -10.66
N LEU A 699 8.60 33.47 -10.21
CA LEU A 699 9.00 34.64 -10.99
C LEU A 699 10.16 34.24 -11.90
N LYS A 700 10.30 34.92 -13.03
CA LYS A 700 11.42 34.70 -13.94
C LYS A 700 12.76 34.91 -13.23
N ALA A 701 13.60 33.88 -13.17
CA ALA A 701 14.90 33.89 -12.47
C ALA A 701 15.89 32.97 -13.18
N ARG A 702 17.19 33.26 -13.02
CA ARG A 702 18.28 32.44 -13.57
C ARG A 702 19.18 31.99 -12.43
N PHE A 703 19.54 30.71 -12.43
CA PHE A 703 20.50 30.11 -11.50
C PHE A 703 21.66 29.53 -12.28
N THR A 704 22.89 29.82 -11.88
CA THR A 704 24.09 29.29 -12.52
C THR A 704 24.92 28.57 -11.48
N PHE A 705 25.21 27.29 -11.72
CA PHE A 705 25.97 26.39 -10.86
C PHE A 705 27.31 26.11 -11.52
N MET A 706 28.39 26.57 -10.90
CA MET A 706 29.77 26.40 -11.38
C MET A 706 30.60 25.69 -10.32
N LYS A 707 31.54 24.86 -10.76
CA LYS A 707 32.46 24.17 -9.87
C LYS A 707 33.78 24.93 -9.86
N ARG A 708 34.23 25.32 -8.68
CA ARG A 708 35.55 25.94 -8.49
C ARG A 708 36.65 24.90 -8.57
N ASP A 709 37.78 25.29 -9.14
CA ASP A 709 39.00 24.51 -9.09
C ASP A 709 39.54 24.51 -7.65
N ALA A 710 39.91 23.34 -7.14
CA ALA A 710 40.30 23.16 -5.74
C ALA A 710 41.62 23.88 -5.32
N GLN A 711 42.21 24.70 -6.20
CA GLN A 711 43.41 25.50 -5.96
C GLN A 711 43.12 26.98 -5.62
N GLU A 712 41.86 27.44 -5.75
CA GLU A 712 41.37 28.77 -5.30
C GLU A 712 40.51 28.65 -4.03
#